data_AF-A0A0R1XBZ2-F1
#
_entry.id   AF-A0A0R1XBZ2-F1
#
_cell.length_a   1.000
_cell.length_b   1.000
_cell.length_c   1.000
_cell.angle_alpha   90.00
_cell.angle_beta   90.00
_cell.angle_gamma   90.00
#
_symmetry.space_group_name_H-M   'P 1'
#
loop_
_entity.id
_entity.type
_entity.pdbx_description
1 polymer ?
#
loop_
_entity_poly.entity_id
_entity_poly.type
_entity_poly.pdbx_seq_one_letter_code
_entity_poly.pdbx_strand_id
1 'polypeptide(L)'
;MTSDNKQEEEKLRAKSDGDVAVPAEAIAQEQAAENVQTDLLDKLEAFFPGRFVRKDLTQKIKEGANVPTYVLEFLLGQYANSSDPVIIERGVENVKKTLANNYVRPDEAEKVKSRIREEGAYTVIDKITVTLNSDKDRYEAAFGNLGITGVPVDERYVQDYERLLVGGIWSIVRVRYDHTSDDHFLIDQLTPVQVPSVNMQEVYDAREKFTTDEWIDLLLRTIGMEPTQFDDRVKWLMVSRLIPFVENNYNFVELGPRGTGKSHVYKELSPNSILVSGGQTTVANLFFNMARHEVGLVGMWDVVAFDEVAGIKFKDNDGVQIMKDYMASGSFARGRDEIQASAGMVFVGNINQPVDVVMRTSNLFDPFPAVMANDTAFLDRIHNYLPGWEIPKYRPNFFTNGYGLITDYFAEVMRALRKISYGDAFDKYFTLGNQLNQRDTIAVRKTVSGMVKLLYPDGKFTKDDIAQILTFALEMRRRVKEQLKKIGGMEFYDVNFSYIDKETLDEHFVPVPEQGSTGLIPENEGKPGQVYTVAYDADERLSLIKLESQMTAGNGKTSWTGIQSNRLAKEEMDTAFNYLKANFSQVSQNIAPAQHDYIVNATNLNNGAMAAELSLATYVALVSISVGKPVIGGLAILGDFSIGGTIKKMDSLADRLQVALDSGAKAVLIPSSATSELGTVPGDLIAAFSLKFYNTIEDAVMKALGVQQ
;
A
#
# COMPACT_ATOMS: atom_id res chain seq x y z
N MET A 1 41.19 -30.65 -28.71
CA MET A 1 40.89 -30.00 -29.99
C MET A 1 42.20 -29.62 -30.64
N THR A 2 42.42 -30.05 -31.88
CA THR A 2 43.69 -30.02 -32.63
C THR A 2 44.07 -28.61 -33.08
N SER A 3 45.38 -28.42 -33.34
CA SER A 3 46.06 -27.16 -33.68
C SER A 3 45.51 -26.40 -34.88
N ASP A 4 44.65 -27.01 -35.69
CA ASP A 4 44.06 -26.38 -36.87
C ASP A 4 42.97 -25.34 -36.53
N ASN A 5 42.32 -25.45 -35.36
CA ASN A 5 41.33 -24.44 -34.91
C ASN A 5 41.97 -23.08 -34.55
N LYS A 6 43.25 -23.04 -34.19
CA LYS A 6 43.92 -21.78 -33.81
C LYS A 6 44.19 -20.87 -35.01
N GLN A 7 44.43 -21.44 -36.20
CA GLN A 7 44.68 -20.64 -37.40
C GLN A 7 43.39 -20.11 -38.05
N GLU A 8 42.23 -20.73 -37.80
CA GLU A 8 40.92 -20.18 -38.19
C GLU A 8 40.45 -19.08 -37.24
N GLU A 9 40.67 -19.21 -35.92
CA GLU A 9 40.36 -18.15 -34.95
C GLU A 9 41.19 -16.87 -35.15
N GLU A 10 42.47 -16.99 -35.52
CA GLU A 10 43.31 -15.82 -35.83
C GLU A 10 42.91 -15.10 -37.11
N LYS A 11 42.31 -15.80 -38.09
CA LYS A 11 41.81 -15.17 -39.32
C LYS A 11 40.46 -14.47 -39.12
N LEU A 12 39.65 -14.90 -38.15
CA LEU A 12 38.38 -14.26 -37.79
C LEU A 12 38.57 -13.00 -36.91
N ARG A 13 39.65 -12.91 -36.14
CA ARG A 13 39.96 -11.72 -35.32
C ARG A 13 40.53 -10.52 -36.08
N ALA A 14 40.94 -10.70 -37.34
CA ALA A 14 41.56 -9.62 -38.13
C ALA A 14 40.56 -8.78 -38.94
N LYS A 15 39.24 -8.97 -38.79
CA LYS A 15 38.22 -8.16 -39.46
C LYS A 15 36.96 -7.93 -38.61
N SER A 16 37.09 -7.11 -37.58
CA SER A 16 35.98 -6.30 -37.07
C SER A 16 36.54 -5.13 -36.25
N ASP A 17 36.78 -4.01 -36.93
CA ASP A 17 36.89 -2.71 -36.25
C ASP A 17 35.51 -2.37 -35.66
N GLY A 18 35.37 -2.51 -34.35
CA GLY A 18 34.12 -2.20 -33.66
C GLY A 18 34.01 -2.75 -32.23
N ASP A 19 35.07 -2.69 -31.43
CA ASP A 19 34.99 -3.04 -30.01
C ASP A 19 34.29 -1.91 -29.24
N VAL A 20 32.99 -2.09 -28.96
CA VAL A 20 32.33 -1.40 -27.85
C VAL A 20 32.82 -2.11 -26.58
N ALA A 21 33.66 -1.44 -25.80
CA ALA A 21 34.10 -1.94 -24.51
C ALA A 21 32.88 -2.09 -23.58
N VAL A 22 32.46 -3.32 -23.31
CA VAL A 22 31.49 -3.61 -22.26
C VAL A 22 32.19 -3.33 -20.92
N PRO A 23 31.65 -2.47 -20.04
CA PRO A 23 32.28 -2.13 -18.76
C PRO A 23 32.47 -3.38 -17.89
N ALA A 24 33.63 -3.52 -17.26
CA ALA A 24 33.94 -4.64 -16.37
C ALA A 24 32.93 -4.82 -15.21
N GLU A 25 32.26 -3.74 -14.80
CA GLU A 25 31.16 -3.77 -13.82
C GLU A 25 29.93 -4.53 -14.33
N ALA A 26 29.59 -4.42 -15.62
CA ALA A 26 28.46 -5.13 -16.21
C ALA A 26 28.72 -6.65 -16.27
N ILE A 27 29.96 -7.04 -16.59
CA ILE A 27 30.39 -8.45 -16.61
C ILE A 27 30.40 -9.03 -15.19
N ALA A 28 30.85 -8.27 -14.19
CA ALA A 28 30.85 -8.69 -12.79
C ALA A 28 29.43 -8.82 -12.22
N GLN A 29 28.51 -7.93 -12.60
CA GLN A 29 27.09 -8.03 -12.23
C GLN A 29 26.40 -9.24 -12.88
N GLU A 30 26.72 -9.53 -14.14
CA GLU A 30 26.17 -10.68 -14.88
C GLU A 30 26.68 -12.01 -14.29
N GLN A 31 27.97 -12.11 -13.97
CA GLN A 31 28.55 -13.28 -13.28
C GLN A 31 28.03 -13.47 -11.85
N ALA A 32 27.79 -12.38 -11.10
CA ALA A 32 27.19 -12.46 -9.77
C ALA A 32 25.72 -12.91 -9.84
N ALA A 33 24.96 -12.42 -10.82
CA ALA A 33 23.58 -12.85 -11.05
C ALA A 33 23.48 -14.33 -11.44
N GLU A 34 24.38 -14.82 -12.31
CA GLU A 34 24.48 -16.25 -12.65
C GLU A 34 24.84 -17.12 -11.43
N ASN A 35 25.79 -16.70 -10.60
CA ASN A 35 26.16 -17.45 -9.39
C ASN A 35 25.02 -17.53 -8.36
N VAL A 36 24.28 -16.43 -8.14
CA VAL A 36 23.10 -16.40 -7.24
C VAL A 36 21.96 -17.27 -7.78
N GLN A 37 21.77 -17.31 -9.10
CA GLN A 37 20.77 -18.18 -9.72
C GLN A 37 21.11 -19.66 -9.57
N THR A 38 22.39 -20.01 -9.55
CA THR A 38 22.87 -21.39 -9.39
C THR A 38 22.70 -21.87 -7.95
N ASP A 39 23.07 -21.07 -6.95
CA ASP A 39 22.90 -21.44 -5.52
C ASP A 39 21.43 -21.59 -5.10
N LEU A 40 20.54 -20.71 -5.60
CA LEU A 40 19.11 -20.86 -5.34
C LEU A 40 18.55 -22.14 -5.96
N LEU A 41 18.98 -22.48 -7.18
CA LEU A 41 18.53 -23.69 -7.85
C LEU A 41 18.98 -24.95 -7.08
N ASP A 42 20.24 -25.02 -6.65
CA ASP A 42 20.76 -26.15 -5.87
C ASP A 42 19.96 -26.36 -4.57
N LYS A 43 19.61 -25.27 -3.87
CA LYS A 43 18.75 -25.33 -2.67
C LYS A 43 17.32 -25.78 -3.01
N LEU A 44 16.75 -25.33 -4.12
CA LEU A 44 15.43 -25.75 -4.57
C LEU A 44 15.40 -27.25 -4.92
N GLU A 45 16.44 -27.76 -5.59
CA GLU A 45 16.59 -29.19 -5.88
C GLU A 45 16.71 -30.04 -4.61
N ALA A 46 17.46 -29.55 -3.63
CA ALA A 46 17.69 -30.27 -2.37
C ALA A 46 16.45 -30.27 -1.45
N PHE A 47 15.74 -29.15 -1.35
CA PHE A 47 14.72 -28.94 -0.30
C PHE A 47 13.28 -28.82 -0.81
N PHE A 48 13.08 -28.61 -2.12
CA PHE A 48 11.75 -28.52 -2.75
C PHE A 48 11.62 -29.40 -4.00
N PRO A 49 12.05 -30.67 -3.99
CA PRO A 49 12.08 -31.50 -5.20
C PRO A 49 10.70 -31.63 -5.83
N GLY A 50 10.59 -31.24 -7.10
CA GLY A 50 9.33 -31.28 -7.86
C GLY A 50 8.28 -30.22 -7.45
N ARG A 51 8.66 -29.24 -6.60
CA ARG A 51 7.77 -28.16 -6.13
C ARG A 51 8.12 -26.78 -6.70
N PHE A 52 9.08 -26.71 -7.62
CA PHE A 52 9.50 -25.48 -8.28
C PHE A 52 9.49 -25.62 -9.80
N VAL A 53 9.46 -24.49 -10.50
CA VAL A 53 9.43 -24.41 -11.97
C VAL A 53 10.13 -23.14 -12.44
N ARG A 54 10.66 -23.16 -13.66
CA ARG A 54 11.22 -21.97 -14.32
C ARG A 54 10.10 -21.08 -14.86
N LYS A 55 10.04 -19.84 -14.39
CA LYS A 55 8.84 -18.99 -14.53
C LYS A 55 8.64 -18.43 -15.94
N ASP A 56 9.71 -18.23 -16.71
CA ASP A 56 9.64 -17.77 -18.12
C ASP A 56 8.90 -18.75 -19.04
N LEU A 57 8.90 -20.04 -18.70
CA LEU A 57 8.31 -21.09 -19.54
C LEU A 57 6.82 -20.91 -19.74
N THR A 58 6.11 -20.36 -18.74
CA THR A 58 4.68 -20.09 -18.83
C THR A 58 4.37 -19.11 -19.94
N GLN A 59 5.20 -18.07 -20.13
CA GLN A 59 5.03 -17.07 -21.18
C GLN A 59 5.20 -17.68 -22.58
N LYS A 60 6.18 -18.58 -22.74
CA LYS A 60 6.45 -19.30 -24.00
C LYS A 60 5.33 -20.26 -24.42
N ILE A 61 4.45 -20.64 -23.48
CA ILE A 61 3.36 -21.60 -23.70
C ILE A 61 2.01 -20.91 -23.87
N LYS A 62 1.82 -19.73 -23.27
CA LYS A 62 0.55 -18.98 -23.30
C LYS A 62 0.12 -18.54 -24.70
N GLU A 63 1.01 -18.62 -25.69
CA GLU A 63 0.75 -18.42 -27.12
C GLU A 63 -0.23 -19.47 -27.67
N GLY A 64 -1.54 -19.27 -27.46
CA GLY A 64 -2.61 -20.04 -28.12
C GLY A 64 -3.68 -20.64 -27.21
N ALA A 65 -3.58 -20.54 -25.88
CA ALA A 65 -4.62 -21.01 -24.97
C ALA A 65 -4.82 -20.03 -23.81
N ASN A 66 -6.06 -19.59 -23.57
CA ASN A 66 -6.38 -18.67 -22.47
C ASN A 66 -6.59 -19.47 -21.17
N VAL A 67 -5.50 -20.05 -20.69
CA VAL A 67 -5.46 -20.86 -19.48
C VAL A 67 -4.75 -20.06 -18.36
N PRO A 68 -5.23 -20.13 -17.11
CA PRO A 68 -4.55 -19.48 -15.99
C PRO A 68 -3.12 -19.95 -15.79
N THR A 69 -2.25 -19.07 -15.27
CA THR A 69 -0.81 -19.35 -15.16
C THR A 69 -0.52 -20.54 -14.24
N TYR A 70 -1.23 -20.68 -13.12
CA TYR A 70 -1.06 -21.82 -12.21
C TYR A 70 -1.33 -23.18 -12.87
N VAL A 71 -2.23 -23.26 -13.86
CA VAL A 71 -2.48 -24.50 -14.60
C VAL A 71 -1.31 -24.85 -15.51
N LEU A 72 -0.72 -23.84 -16.16
CA LEU A 72 0.49 -24.02 -16.97
C LEU A 72 1.66 -24.49 -16.11
N GLU A 73 1.83 -23.91 -14.93
CA GLU A 73 2.87 -24.31 -13.98
C GLU A 73 2.66 -25.72 -13.44
N PHE A 74 1.42 -26.15 -13.19
CA PHE A 74 1.12 -27.52 -12.80
C PHE A 74 1.51 -28.52 -13.89
N LEU A 75 1.14 -28.25 -15.15
CA LEU A 75 1.52 -29.10 -16.28
C LEU A 75 3.05 -29.12 -16.46
N LEU A 76 3.71 -27.97 -16.36
CA LEU A 76 5.17 -27.89 -16.38
C LEU A 76 5.81 -28.64 -15.22
N GLY A 77 5.23 -28.60 -14.02
CA GLY A 77 5.68 -29.38 -12.87
C GLY A 77 5.57 -30.89 -13.05
N GLN A 78 4.74 -31.37 -13.99
CA GLN A 78 4.66 -32.80 -14.33
C GLN A 78 5.68 -33.22 -15.39
N TYR A 79 5.94 -32.36 -16.39
CA TYR A 79 6.72 -32.74 -17.58
C TYR A 79 8.10 -32.07 -17.68
N ALA A 80 8.37 -31.01 -16.91
CA ALA A 80 9.56 -30.17 -16.97
C ALA A 80 10.11 -29.84 -15.56
N ASN A 81 10.09 -30.81 -14.65
CA ASN A 81 10.52 -30.68 -13.25
C ASN A 81 12.02 -30.91 -13.00
N SER A 82 12.85 -30.70 -14.01
CA SER A 82 14.30 -30.89 -13.95
C SER A 82 15.03 -29.59 -14.27
N SER A 83 16.27 -29.47 -13.83
CA SER A 83 17.19 -28.39 -14.23
C SER A 83 17.87 -28.64 -15.58
N ASP A 84 17.81 -29.87 -16.12
CA ASP A 84 18.42 -30.21 -17.41
C ASP A 84 17.68 -29.49 -18.55
N PRO A 85 18.37 -28.61 -19.31
CA PRO A 85 17.78 -27.87 -20.42
C PRO A 85 17.06 -28.75 -21.47
N VAL A 86 17.57 -29.96 -21.73
CA VAL A 86 16.99 -30.89 -22.72
C VAL A 86 15.68 -31.48 -22.19
N ILE A 87 15.62 -31.82 -20.91
CA ILE A 87 14.39 -32.32 -20.27
C ILE A 87 13.35 -31.21 -20.24
N ILE A 88 13.74 -29.99 -19.89
CA ILE A 88 12.86 -28.82 -19.88
C ILE A 88 12.26 -28.58 -21.27
N GLU A 89 13.08 -28.56 -22.32
CA GLU A 89 12.62 -28.30 -23.68
C GLU A 89 11.61 -29.35 -24.16
N ARG A 90 11.91 -30.65 -23.94
CA ARG A 90 10.97 -31.74 -24.23
C ARG A 90 9.69 -31.62 -23.41
N GLY A 91 9.80 -31.25 -22.14
CA GLY A 91 8.66 -31.02 -21.25
C GLY A 91 7.76 -29.90 -21.78
N VAL A 92 8.34 -28.77 -22.19
CA VAL A 92 7.61 -27.64 -22.80
C VAL A 92 6.90 -28.07 -24.08
N GLU A 93 7.55 -28.83 -24.97
CA GLU A 93 6.90 -29.35 -26.17
C GLU A 93 5.72 -30.27 -25.84
N ASN A 94 5.85 -31.12 -24.84
CA ASN A 94 4.77 -32.00 -24.39
C ASN A 94 3.59 -31.19 -23.85
N VAL A 95 3.84 -30.17 -23.02
CA VAL A 95 2.79 -29.28 -22.51
C VAL A 95 2.09 -28.55 -23.66
N LYS A 96 2.84 -28.05 -24.64
CA LYS A 96 2.25 -27.41 -25.84
C LYS A 96 1.35 -28.37 -26.62
N LYS A 97 1.78 -29.63 -26.81
CA LYS A 97 0.97 -30.68 -27.46
C LYS A 97 -0.28 -31.01 -26.67
N THR A 98 -0.17 -31.16 -25.35
CA THR A 98 -1.30 -31.43 -24.46
C THR A 98 -2.31 -30.29 -24.49
N LEU A 99 -1.88 -29.03 -24.42
CA LEU A 99 -2.79 -27.89 -24.52
C LEU A 99 -3.46 -27.84 -25.90
N ALA A 100 -2.70 -27.99 -26.99
CA ALA A 100 -3.26 -27.94 -28.34
C ALA A 100 -4.32 -29.03 -28.60
N ASN A 101 -4.16 -30.21 -28.01
CA ASN A 101 -5.07 -31.33 -28.22
C ASN A 101 -6.21 -31.39 -27.21
N ASN A 102 -5.96 -31.02 -25.95
CA ASN A 102 -6.89 -31.29 -24.84
C ASN A 102 -7.57 -30.03 -24.31
N TYR A 103 -7.03 -28.82 -24.52
CA TYR A 103 -7.73 -27.59 -24.10
C TYR A 103 -8.96 -27.35 -24.97
N VAL A 104 -10.12 -27.20 -24.33
CA VAL A 104 -11.37 -26.93 -25.03
C VAL A 104 -11.54 -25.43 -25.19
N ARG A 105 -11.52 -24.97 -26.45
CA ARG A 105 -11.94 -23.59 -26.76
C ARG A 105 -13.47 -23.55 -26.87
N PRO A 106 -14.16 -22.58 -26.25
CA PRO A 106 -15.62 -22.51 -26.28
C PRO A 106 -16.25 -22.53 -27.68
N ASP A 107 -15.57 -21.95 -28.68
CA ASP A 107 -16.00 -21.93 -30.08
C ASP A 107 -15.81 -23.27 -30.81
N GLU A 108 -14.93 -24.15 -30.31
CA GLU A 108 -14.71 -25.51 -30.83
C GLU A 108 -15.42 -26.60 -30.01
N ALA A 109 -16.25 -26.24 -29.03
CA ALA A 109 -16.86 -27.19 -28.10
C ALA A 109 -17.63 -28.32 -28.80
N GLU A 110 -18.45 -28.02 -29.82
CA GLU A 110 -19.21 -29.02 -30.57
C GLU A 110 -18.33 -30.00 -31.35
N LYS A 111 -17.18 -29.54 -31.85
CA LYS A 111 -16.20 -30.40 -32.52
C LYS A 111 -15.58 -31.39 -31.53
N VAL A 112 -15.28 -30.94 -30.31
CA VAL A 112 -14.75 -31.80 -29.25
C VAL A 112 -15.83 -32.79 -28.79
N LYS A 113 -17.09 -32.38 -28.65
CA LYS A 113 -18.22 -33.30 -28.35
C LYS A 113 -18.38 -34.37 -29.43
N SER A 114 -18.31 -33.99 -30.71
CA SER A 114 -18.36 -34.94 -31.83
C SER A 114 -17.22 -35.94 -31.75
N ARG A 115 -15.99 -35.47 -31.44
CA ARG A 115 -14.83 -36.33 -31.26
C ARG A 115 -15.02 -37.32 -30.10
N ILE A 116 -15.49 -36.85 -28.94
CA ILE A 116 -15.81 -37.72 -27.78
C ILE A 116 -16.82 -38.81 -28.18
N ARG A 117 -17.85 -38.45 -28.97
CA ARG A 117 -18.86 -39.39 -29.47
C ARG A 117 -18.32 -40.39 -30.48
N GLU A 118 -17.45 -39.97 -31.41
CA GLU A 118 -16.91 -40.85 -32.46
C GLU A 118 -15.78 -41.76 -31.97
N GLU A 119 -14.89 -41.23 -31.13
CA GLU A 119 -13.74 -41.97 -30.58
C GLU A 119 -14.10 -42.75 -29.31
N GLY A 120 -15.30 -42.55 -28.77
CA GLY A 120 -15.83 -43.19 -27.57
C GLY A 120 -15.32 -42.59 -26.26
N ALA A 121 -14.07 -42.11 -26.20
CA ALA A 121 -13.57 -41.34 -25.06
C ALA A 121 -12.47 -40.36 -25.48
N TYR A 122 -12.43 -39.19 -24.83
CA TYR A 122 -11.42 -38.17 -25.08
C TYR A 122 -11.03 -37.46 -23.78
N THR A 123 -9.79 -36.98 -23.70
CA THR A 123 -9.31 -36.21 -22.55
C THR A 123 -9.42 -34.72 -22.84
N VAL A 124 -10.00 -33.96 -21.93
CA VAL A 124 -10.18 -32.51 -22.03
C VAL A 124 -9.60 -31.80 -20.81
N ILE A 125 -9.12 -30.58 -21.01
CA ILE A 125 -8.74 -29.65 -19.94
C ILE A 125 -9.81 -28.58 -19.87
N ASP A 126 -10.56 -28.57 -18.77
CA ASP A 126 -11.69 -27.67 -18.58
C ASP A 126 -11.89 -27.31 -17.11
N LYS A 127 -12.63 -26.24 -16.84
CA LYS A 127 -13.07 -25.87 -15.50
C LYS A 127 -14.34 -26.65 -15.16
N ILE A 128 -14.28 -27.45 -14.09
CA ILE A 128 -15.38 -28.32 -13.66
C ILE A 128 -16.00 -27.79 -12.38
N THR A 129 -17.31 -27.58 -12.40
CA THR A 129 -18.12 -27.31 -11.21
C THR A 129 -19.07 -28.46 -10.99
N VAL A 130 -19.29 -28.86 -9.74
CA VAL A 130 -20.17 -29.97 -9.37
C VAL A 130 -21.30 -29.43 -8.51
N THR A 131 -22.50 -29.98 -8.68
CA THR A 131 -23.67 -29.67 -7.86
C THR A 131 -24.36 -30.95 -7.43
N LEU A 132 -24.94 -30.96 -6.23
CA LEU A 132 -25.79 -32.06 -5.78
C LEU A 132 -27.16 -31.95 -6.47
N ASN A 133 -27.52 -32.95 -7.26
CA ASN A 133 -28.87 -33.10 -7.79
C ASN A 133 -29.71 -33.92 -6.80
N SER A 134 -30.51 -33.24 -5.97
CA SER A 134 -31.34 -33.88 -4.95
C SER A 134 -32.48 -34.72 -5.51
N ASP A 135 -32.93 -34.43 -6.74
CA ASP A 135 -34.03 -35.19 -7.37
C ASP A 135 -33.56 -36.57 -7.84
N LYS A 136 -32.30 -36.66 -8.29
CA LYS A 136 -31.66 -37.90 -8.75
C LYS A 136 -30.72 -38.54 -7.73
N ASP A 137 -30.57 -37.92 -6.56
CA ASP A 137 -29.67 -38.33 -5.46
C ASP A 137 -28.23 -38.62 -5.95
N ARG A 138 -27.65 -37.67 -6.69
CA ARG A 138 -26.27 -37.81 -7.22
C ARG A 138 -25.59 -36.48 -7.45
N TYR A 139 -24.27 -36.49 -7.53
CA TYR A 139 -23.49 -35.33 -7.96
C TYR A 139 -23.40 -35.25 -9.48
N GLU A 140 -23.59 -34.03 -10.01
CA GLU A 140 -23.52 -33.74 -11.44
C GLU A 140 -22.51 -32.62 -11.72
N ALA A 141 -21.59 -32.85 -12.65
CA ALA A 141 -20.63 -31.89 -13.16
C ALA A 141 -21.20 -31.04 -14.30
N ALA A 142 -20.71 -29.80 -14.33
CA ALA A 142 -20.82 -28.84 -15.41
C ALA A 142 -19.41 -28.46 -15.89
N PHE A 143 -19.21 -28.50 -17.20
CA PHE A 143 -17.96 -28.17 -17.87
C PHE A 143 -18.05 -26.74 -18.42
N GLY A 144 -17.11 -25.87 -18.04
CA GLY A 144 -17.13 -24.46 -18.40
C GLY A 144 -17.01 -24.20 -19.91
N ASN A 145 -16.01 -24.78 -20.57
CA ASN A 145 -15.72 -24.53 -21.98
C ASN A 145 -16.39 -25.54 -22.91
N LEU A 146 -16.44 -26.82 -22.53
CA LEU A 146 -17.14 -27.86 -23.27
C LEU A 146 -18.66 -27.66 -23.23
N GLY A 147 -19.17 -26.97 -22.20
CA GLY A 147 -20.58 -26.57 -22.11
C GLY A 147 -21.55 -27.74 -21.96
N ILE A 148 -21.09 -28.88 -21.42
CA ILE A 148 -21.96 -29.99 -21.02
C ILE A 148 -22.30 -29.85 -19.53
N THR A 149 -23.54 -30.17 -19.17
CA THR A 149 -24.05 -30.10 -17.79
C THR A 149 -24.80 -31.39 -17.47
N GLY A 150 -25.00 -31.67 -16.18
CA GLY A 150 -25.73 -32.87 -15.74
C GLY A 150 -24.91 -34.16 -15.83
N VAL A 151 -23.57 -34.06 -15.93
CA VAL A 151 -22.67 -35.21 -16.12
C VAL A 151 -22.44 -35.91 -14.77
N PRO A 152 -22.81 -37.18 -14.56
CA PRO A 152 -22.61 -37.84 -13.27
C PRO A 152 -21.14 -37.87 -12.82
N VAL A 153 -20.90 -37.60 -11.53
CA VAL A 153 -19.57 -37.62 -10.89
C VAL A 153 -19.59 -38.56 -9.68
N ASP A 154 -18.53 -39.34 -9.53
CA ASP A 154 -18.32 -40.20 -8.36
C ASP A 154 -18.13 -39.34 -7.09
N GLU A 155 -18.83 -39.70 -6.01
CA GLU A 155 -18.82 -38.97 -4.73
C GLU A 155 -17.41 -38.81 -4.15
N ARG A 156 -16.50 -39.75 -4.43
CA ARG A 156 -15.10 -39.68 -3.96
C ARG A 156 -14.40 -38.41 -4.43
N TYR A 157 -14.62 -37.98 -5.68
CA TYR A 157 -14.02 -36.73 -6.17
C TYR A 157 -14.54 -35.51 -5.41
N VAL A 158 -15.80 -35.55 -4.98
CA VAL A 158 -16.39 -34.45 -4.22
C VAL A 158 -15.87 -34.42 -2.79
N GLN A 159 -15.70 -35.59 -2.17
CA GLN A 159 -15.13 -35.73 -0.83
C GLN A 159 -13.65 -35.33 -0.77
N ASP A 160 -12.87 -35.75 -1.77
CA ASP A 160 -11.44 -35.44 -1.86
C ASP A 160 -11.19 -33.98 -2.29
N TYR A 161 -12.10 -33.40 -3.08
CA TYR A 161 -11.96 -32.07 -3.67
C TYR A 161 -13.23 -31.22 -3.51
N GLU A 162 -13.50 -30.80 -2.26
CA GLU A 162 -14.69 -30.00 -1.90
C GLU A 162 -14.89 -28.75 -2.78
N ARG A 163 -13.81 -28.17 -3.32
CA ARG A 163 -13.87 -27.00 -4.22
C ARG A 163 -14.67 -27.23 -5.50
N LEU A 164 -14.83 -28.49 -5.92
CA LEU A 164 -15.71 -28.83 -7.04
C LEU A 164 -17.13 -28.30 -6.78
N LEU A 165 -17.61 -28.26 -5.52
CA LEU A 165 -18.95 -27.81 -5.15
C LEU A 165 -19.14 -26.29 -5.06
N VAL A 166 -18.08 -25.50 -5.09
CA VAL A 166 -18.15 -24.07 -4.77
C VAL A 166 -17.89 -23.20 -6.00
N GLY A 167 -16.63 -23.11 -6.43
CA GLY A 167 -16.19 -22.23 -7.53
C GLY A 167 -15.75 -22.96 -8.79
N GLY A 168 -15.70 -24.29 -8.72
CA GLY A 168 -15.17 -25.18 -9.74
C GLY A 168 -13.64 -25.17 -9.85
N ILE A 169 -13.07 -26.30 -10.26
CA ILE A 169 -11.62 -26.52 -10.36
C ILE A 169 -11.24 -26.81 -11.81
N TRP A 170 -10.16 -26.21 -12.30
CA TRP A 170 -9.55 -26.65 -13.55
C TRP A 170 -9.09 -28.09 -13.41
N SER A 171 -9.52 -28.95 -14.33
CA SER A 171 -9.28 -30.39 -14.24
C SER A 171 -8.93 -30.95 -15.61
N ILE A 172 -8.04 -31.94 -15.60
CA ILE A 172 -7.83 -32.84 -16.74
C ILE A 172 -8.84 -33.98 -16.60
N VAL A 173 -9.79 -34.05 -17.50
CA VAL A 173 -10.93 -34.97 -17.41
C VAL A 173 -10.97 -35.89 -18.61
N ARG A 174 -11.02 -37.19 -18.37
CA ARG A 174 -11.32 -38.18 -19.40
C ARG A 174 -12.82 -38.37 -19.47
N VAL A 175 -13.40 -37.92 -20.57
CA VAL A 175 -14.85 -37.98 -20.83
C VAL A 175 -15.13 -39.11 -21.81
N ARG A 176 -16.07 -39.98 -21.46
CA ARG A 176 -16.57 -41.07 -22.29
C ARG A 176 -17.95 -40.76 -22.82
N TYR A 177 -18.24 -41.21 -24.04
CA TYR A 177 -19.57 -41.19 -24.61
C TYR A 177 -20.25 -42.56 -24.50
N ASP A 178 -21.48 -42.59 -24.01
CA ASP A 178 -22.32 -43.79 -23.96
C ASP A 178 -23.52 -43.62 -24.89
N HIS A 179 -23.62 -44.50 -25.90
CA HIS A 179 -24.71 -44.48 -26.89
C HIS A 179 -26.02 -45.08 -26.37
N THR A 180 -25.99 -45.76 -25.22
CA THR A 180 -27.10 -46.58 -24.72
C THR A 180 -27.73 -46.03 -23.45
N SER A 181 -26.98 -45.24 -22.67
CA SER A 181 -27.44 -44.56 -21.46
C SER A 181 -28.17 -43.26 -21.79
N ASP A 182 -29.10 -42.85 -20.92
CA ASP A 182 -29.68 -41.50 -20.94
C ASP A 182 -28.62 -40.43 -20.57
N ASP A 183 -27.62 -40.81 -19.75
CA ASP A 183 -26.45 -39.98 -19.48
C ASP A 183 -25.37 -40.27 -20.52
N HIS A 184 -25.43 -39.57 -21.65
CA HIS A 184 -24.52 -39.80 -22.78
C HIS A 184 -23.07 -39.45 -22.49
N PHE A 185 -22.80 -38.45 -21.65
CA PHE A 185 -21.44 -38.08 -21.28
C PHE A 185 -21.16 -38.56 -19.86
N LEU A 186 -20.03 -39.24 -19.67
CA LEU A 186 -19.62 -39.82 -18.40
C LEU A 186 -18.17 -39.46 -18.11
N ILE A 187 -17.83 -39.28 -16.83
CA ILE A 187 -16.46 -39.01 -16.38
C ILE A 187 -15.81 -40.34 -16.00
N ASP A 188 -14.86 -40.80 -16.80
CA ASP A 188 -14.04 -41.98 -16.47
C ASP A 188 -12.96 -41.62 -15.46
N GLN A 189 -12.35 -40.43 -15.59
CA GLN A 189 -11.30 -39.95 -14.71
C GLN A 189 -11.33 -38.43 -14.58
N LEU A 190 -11.22 -37.92 -13.36
CA LEU A 190 -11.15 -36.49 -13.07
C LEU A 190 -9.86 -36.23 -12.29
N THR A 191 -8.94 -35.47 -12.87
CA THR A 191 -7.69 -35.07 -12.21
C THR A 191 -7.69 -33.55 -12.02
N PRO A 192 -8.05 -33.05 -10.83
CA PRO A 192 -7.98 -31.63 -10.53
C PRO A 192 -6.55 -31.12 -10.67
N VAL A 193 -6.38 -29.95 -11.26
CA VAL A 193 -5.12 -29.21 -11.33
C VAL A 193 -4.93 -28.50 -9.99
N GLN A 194 -4.71 -29.31 -8.96
CA GLN A 194 -4.47 -28.86 -7.59
C GLN A 194 -3.46 -29.80 -6.92
N VAL A 195 -2.63 -29.27 -6.03
CA VAL A 195 -1.81 -30.05 -5.10
C VAL A 195 -2.74 -30.62 -4.01
N PRO A 196 -2.85 -31.96 -3.86
CA PRO A 196 -3.83 -32.58 -2.96
C PRO A 196 -3.66 -32.19 -1.48
N SER A 197 -2.42 -31.98 -1.03
CA SER A 197 -2.10 -31.45 0.29
C SER A 197 -0.66 -30.97 0.36
N VAL A 198 -0.41 -29.96 1.19
CA VAL A 198 0.93 -29.43 1.50
C VAL A 198 1.39 -30.00 2.84
N ASN A 199 2.60 -30.54 2.86
CA ASN A 199 3.29 -30.87 4.11
C ASN A 199 4.03 -29.63 4.62
N MET A 200 3.46 -28.94 5.61
CA MET A 200 4.09 -27.73 6.17
C MET A 200 5.44 -28.00 6.83
N GLN A 201 5.71 -29.23 7.31
CA GLN A 201 7.02 -29.55 7.89
C GLN A 201 8.15 -29.42 6.86
N GLU A 202 7.89 -29.78 5.59
CA GLU A 202 8.84 -29.62 4.49
C GLU A 202 9.20 -28.14 4.30
N VAL A 203 8.19 -27.25 4.36
CA VAL A 203 8.40 -25.79 4.25
C VAL A 203 9.22 -25.26 5.41
N TYR A 204 8.94 -25.71 6.63
CA TYR A 204 9.65 -25.28 7.83
C TYR A 204 11.11 -25.74 7.82
N ASP A 205 11.35 -27.02 7.51
CA ASP A 205 12.70 -27.59 7.45
C ASP A 205 13.52 -26.95 6.33
N ALA A 206 12.87 -26.65 5.20
CA ALA A 206 13.50 -25.94 4.08
C ALA A 206 13.85 -24.50 4.48
N ARG A 207 12.94 -23.75 5.14
CA ARG A 207 13.16 -22.35 5.55
C ARG A 207 14.46 -22.16 6.34
N GLU A 208 14.82 -23.12 7.20
CA GLU A 208 16.08 -23.10 7.96
C GLU A 208 17.35 -23.08 7.10
N LYS A 209 17.25 -23.48 5.83
CA LYS A 209 18.38 -23.62 4.89
C LYS A 209 18.59 -22.39 4.02
N PHE A 210 17.67 -21.41 4.11
CA PHE A 210 17.75 -20.15 3.39
C PHE A 210 18.06 -19.01 4.36
N THR A 211 18.84 -18.03 3.91
CA THR A 211 18.87 -16.72 4.57
C THR A 211 17.55 -15.99 4.34
N THR A 212 17.28 -14.94 5.12
CA THR A 212 16.06 -14.14 4.93
C THR A 212 16.03 -13.49 3.55
N ASP A 213 17.16 -12.99 3.05
CA ASP A 213 17.24 -12.35 1.72
C ASP A 213 17.00 -13.37 0.59
N GLU A 214 17.60 -14.56 0.68
CA GLU A 214 17.36 -15.64 -0.28
C GLU A 214 15.89 -16.08 -0.28
N TRP A 215 15.26 -16.11 0.90
CA TRP A 215 13.85 -16.46 1.04
C TRP A 215 12.94 -15.40 0.42
N ILE A 216 13.21 -14.11 0.65
CA ILE A 216 12.51 -12.99 0.01
C ILE A 216 12.66 -13.08 -1.51
N ASP A 217 13.86 -13.34 -2.01
CA ASP A 217 14.14 -13.49 -3.43
C ASP A 217 13.37 -14.67 -4.04
N LEU A 218 13.27 -15.79 -3.32
CA LEU A 218 12.44 -16.93 -3.71
C LEU A 218 10.95 -16.57 -3.76
N LEU A 219 10.43 -15.83 -2.78
CA LEU A 219 9.03 -15.36 -2.78
C LEU A 219 8.76 -14.45 -3.98
N LEU A 220 9.66 -13.51 -4.26
CA LEU A 220 9.54 -12.62 -5.42
C LEU A 220 9.56 -13.38 -6.74
N ARG A 221 10.50 -14.32 -6.92
CA ARG A 221 10.54 -15.17 -8.12
C ARG A 221 9.29 -16.05 -8.24
N THR A 222 8.77 -16.55 -7.12
CA THR A 222 7.53 -17.33 -7.08
C THR A 222 6.35 -16.54 -7.65
N ILE A 223 6.27 -15.24 -7.36
CA ILE A 223 5.24 -14.34 -7.91
C ILE A 223 5.59 -13.74 -9.28
N GLY A 224 6.70 -14.18 -9.89
CA GLY A 224 7.12 -13.82 -11.25
C GLY A 224 8.00 -12.57 -11.36
N MET A 225 8.52 -12.04 -10.25
CA MET A 225 9.32 -10.82 -10.20
C MET A 225 10.81 -11.15 -10.06
N GLU A 226 11.68 -10.40 -10.74
CA GLU A 226 13.15 -10.57 -10.62
C GLU A 226 13.71 -9.72 -9.47
N PRO A 227 14.20 -10.33 -8.36
CA PRO A 227 14.60 -9.58 -7.17
C PRO A 227 15.76 -8.61 -7.39
N THR A 228 16.65 -8.87 -8.35
CA THR A 228 17.81 -8.00 -8.65
C THR A 228 17.43 -6.62 -9.19
N GLN A 229 16.17 -6.43 -9.60
CA GLN A 229 15.66 -5.16 -10.12
C GLN A 229 15.03 -4.27 -9.04
N PHE A 230 15.04 -4.70 -7.78
CA PHE A 230 14.38 -4.02 -6.66
C PHE A 230 15.32 -3.82 -5.48
N ASP A 231 15.21 -2.66 -4.84
CA ASP A 231 15.79 -2.44 -3.52
C ASP A 231 14.98 -3.15 -2.43
N ASP A 232 15.55 -3.27 -1.24
CA ASP A 232 14.91 -3.99 -0.12
C ASP A 232 13.55 -3.41 0.24
N ARG A 233 13.39 -2.08 0.12
CA ARG A 233 12.13 -1.40 0.39
C ARG A 233 11.03 -1.91 -0.55
N VAL A 234 11.29 -1.94 -1.86
CA VAL A 234 10.32 -2.42 -2.84
C VAL A 234 10.07 -3.93 -2.68
N LYS A 235 11.10 -4.72 -2.35
CA LYS A 235 10.92 -6.15 -2.05
C LYS A 235 9.92 -6.37 -0.90
N TRP A 236 10.06 -5.62 0.20
CA TRP A 236 9.14 -5.70 1.34
C TRP A 236 7.71 -5.28 0.98
N LEU A 237 7.54 -4.20 0.20
CA LEU A 237 6.22 -3.81 -0.32
C LEU A 237 5.61 -4.93 -1.17
N MET A 238 6.38 -5.56 -2.06
CA MET A 238 5.90 -6.69 -2.87
C MET A 238 5.49 -7.89 -2.02
N VAL A 239 6.28 -8.26 -1.01
CA VAL A 239 5.93 -9.33 -0.07
C VAL A 239 4.65 -8.99 0.68
N SER A 240 4.46 -7.73 1.11
CA SER A 240 3.26 -7.32 1.84
C SER A 240 1.95 -7.47 1.05
N ARG A 241 2.00 -7.48 -0.30
CA ARG A 241 0.84 -7.80 -1.15
C ARG A 241 0.32 -9.23 -0.93
N LEU A 242 1.14 -10.10 -0.35
CA LEU A 242 0.78 -11.49 -0.07
C LEU A 242 0.09 -11.68 1.28
N ILE A 243 0.11 -10.68 2.16
CA ILE A 243 -0.51 -10.76 3.50
C ILE A 243 -2.00 -11.18 3.43
N PRO A 244 -2.85 -10.64 2.52
CA PRO A 244 -4.24 -11.07 2.42
C PRO A 244 -4.44 -12.57 2.22
N PHE A 245 -3.46 -13.27 1.63
CA PHE A 245 -3.54 -14.72 1.41
C PHE A 245 -3.20 -15.52 2.66
N VAL A 246 -2.33 -15.02 3.54
CA VAL A 246 -1.90 -15.71 4.77
C VAL A 246 -2.64 -15.24 6.04
N GLU A 247 -3.39 -14.15 5.94
CA GLU A 247 -4.19 -13.61 7.05
C GLU A 247 -5.69 -13.57 6.79
N ASN A 248 -6.44 -14.03 7.80
CA ASN A 248 -7.90 -14.00 7.77
C ASN A 248 -8.42 -12.57 7.95
N ASN A 249 -9.42 -12.20 7.15
CA ASN A 249 -10.10 -10.90 7.22
C ASN A 249 -9.08 -9.74 7.23
N TYR A 250 -8.10 -9.78 6.34
CA TYR A 250 -7.10 -8.72 6.23
C TYR A 250 -7.51 -7.71 5.15
N ASN A 251 -8.01 -6.57 5.61
CA ASN A 251 -8.39 -5.42 4.79
C ASN A 251 -7.14 -4.63 4.35
N PHE A 252 -6.91 -4.57 3.05
CA PHE A 252 -5.70 -4.04 2.44
C PHE A 252 -6.05 -3.08 1.30
N VAL A 253 -5.29 -1.99 1.18
CA VAL A 253 -5.43 -1.05 0.08
C VAL A 253 -4.08 -0.81 -0.59
N GLU A 254 -4.07 -0.78 -1.91
CA GLU A 254 -2.92 -0.35 -2.70
C GLU A 254 -3.37 0.65 -3.77
N LEU A 255 -2.89 1.89 -3.63
CA LEU A 255 -3.12 2.94 -4.61
C LEU A 255 -1.77 3.45 -5.14
N GLY A 256 -1.67 3.61 -6.46
CA GLY A 256 -0.44 4.04 -7.10
C GLY A 256 -0.56 4.10 -8.62
N PRO A 257 0.52 4.41 -9.36
CA PRO A 257 0.47 4.54 -10.80
C PRO A 257 0.10 3.24 -11.52
N ARG A 258 -0.42 3.35 -12.75
CA ARG A 258 -0.70 2.20 -13.61
C ARG A 258 0.60 1.46 -13.98
N GLY A 259 0.49 0.15 -14.20
CA GLY A 259 1.61 -0.68 -14.68
C GLY A 259 2.55 -1.20 -13.59
N THR A 260 2.10 -1.26 -12.34
CA THR A 260 2.87 -1.77 -11.19
C THR A 260 2.44 -3.18 -10.74
N GLY A 261 1.68 -3.91 -11.57
CA GLY A 261 1.29 -5.31 -11.32
C GLY A 261 0.27 -5.56 -10.21
N LYS A 262 -0.38 -4.52 -9.69
CA LYS A 262 -1.29 -4.59 -8.53
C LYS A 262 -2.38 -5.67 -8.67
N SER A 263 -3.08 -5.70 -9.80
CA SER A 263 -4.20 -6.64 -10.02
C SER A 263 -3.74 -8.05 -10.41
N HIS A 264 -2.50 -8.21 -10.88
CA HIS A 264 -1.97 -9.51 -11.32
C HIS A 264 -1.85 -10.50 -10.16
N VAL A 265 -1.35 -10.03 -9.01
CA VAL A 265 -1.16 -10.82 -7.78
C VAL A 265 -2.47 -11.51 -7.37
N TYR A 266 -3.57 -10.76 -7.32
CA TYR A 266 -4.88 -11.28 -6.87
C TYR A 266 -5.63 -12.09 -7.93
N LYS A 267 -5.16 -12.08 -9.17
CA LYS A 267 -5.77 -12.84 -10.27
C LYS A 267 -5.07 -14.18 -10.53
N GLU A 268 -3.75 -14.22 -10.40
CA GLU A 268 -2.95 -15.34 -10.92
C GLU A 268 -2.28 -16.20 -9.84
N LEU A 269 -2.10 -15.69 -8.60
CA LEU A 269 -1.30 -16.38 -7.57
C LEU A 269 -2.03 -17.44 -6.76
N SER A 270 -3.36 -17.43 -6.75
CA SER A 270 -4.12 -18.39 -5.95
C SER A 270 -5.43 -18.74 -6.64
N PRO A 271 -5.81 -20.03 -6.67
CA PRO A 271 -7.16 -20.42 -7.04
C PRO A 271 -8.20 -20.02 -5.99
N ASN A 272 -7.79 -19.45 -4.84
CA ASN A 272 -8.66 -18.98 -3.74
C ASN A 272 -8.81 -17.46 -3.68
N SER A 273 -8.41 -16.74 -4.73
CA SER A 273 -8.72 -15.32 -4.85
C SER A 273 -9.62 -15.03 -6.05
N ILE A 274 -10.49 -14.04 -5.87
CA ILE A 274 -11.30 -13.50 -6.96
C ILE A 274 -11.02 -12.02 -7.13
N LEU A 275 -10.78 -11.62 -8.38
CA LEU A 275 -10.67 -10.22 -8.78
C LEU A 275 -12.02 -9.76 -9.37
N VAL A 276 -12.69 -8.87 -8.67
CA VAL A 276 -13.93 -8.24 -9.11
C VAL A 276 -13.58 -7.02 -9.95
N SER A 277 -13.73 -7.14 -11.27
CA SER A 277 -13.51 -6.06 -12.24
C SER A 277 -14.83 -5.48 -12.75
N GLY A 278 -14.87 -4.17 -13.03
CA GLY A 278 -16.01 -3.53 -13.69
C GLY A 278 -16.98 -2.77 -12.79
N GLY A 279 -16.62 -2.54 -11.53
CA GLY A 279 -17.25 -1.54 -10.64
C GLY A 279 -18.66 -1.87 -10.13
N GLN A 280 -19.49 -2.62 -10.86
CA GLN A 280 -20.83 -2.96 -10.41
C GLN A 280 -20.85 -4.28 -9.65
N THR A 281 -21.16 -4.22 -8.36
CA THR A 281 -21.44 -5.40 -7.53
C THR A 281 -22.74 -5.22 -6.75
N THR A 282 -23.29 -6.29 -6.21
CA THR A 282 -24.50 -6.28 -5.37
C THR A 282 -24.20 -6.90 -4.02
N VAL A 283 -25.01 -6.55 -3.01
CA VAL A 283 -24.90 -7.18 -1.68
C VAL A 283 -25.10 -8.68 -1.77
N ALA A 284 -26.01 -9.15 -2.64
CA ALA A 284 -26.27 -10.57 -2.83
C ALA A 284 -25.07 -11.33 -3.39
N ASN A 285 -24.34 -10.74 -4.33
CA ASN A 285 -23.16 -11.38 -4.92
C ASN A 285 -22.00 -11.41 -3.91
N LEU A 286 -21.78 -10.31 -3.19
CA LEU A 286 -20.64 -10.21 -2.29
C LEU A 286 -20.85 -10.96 -0.97
N PHE A 287 -22.04 -10.86 -0.37
CA PHE A 287 -22.31 -11.31 1.01
C PHE A 287 -23.28 -12.48 1.09
N PHE A 288 -24.56 -12.29 0.74
CA PHE A 288 -25.56 -13.36 0.88
C PHE A 288 -26.76 -13.14 -0.03
N ASN A 289 -27.12 -14.20 -0.76
CA ASN A 289 -28.30 -14.22 -1.62
C ASN A 289 -29.51 -14.77 -0.87
N MET A 290 -30.43 -13.88 -0.48
CA MET A 290 -31.66 -14.23 0.24
C MET A 290 -32.60 -15.15 -0.54
N ALA A 291 -32.61 -15.10 -1.86
CA ALA A 291 -33.52 -15.90 -2.68
C ALA A 291 -33.05 -17.36 -2.80
N ARG A 292 -31.73 -17.59 -2.76
CA ARG A 292 -31.12 -18.93 -2.87
C ARG A 292 -30.61 -19.48 -1.54
N HIS A 293 -30.58 -18.67 -0.49
CA HIS A 293 -29.96 -19.00 0.80
C HIS A 293 -28.47 -19.39 0.67
N GLU A 294 -27.75 -18.73 -0.21
CA GLU A 294 -26.33 -19.01 -0.50
C GLU A 294 -25.45 -17.84 -0.04
N VAL A 295 -24.32 -18.17 0.60
CA VAL A 295 -23.28 -17.18 0.95
C VAL A 295 -22.61 -16.71 -0.34
N GLY A 296 -22.36 -15.41 -0.43
CA GLY A 296 -21.67 -14.77 -1.55
C GLY A 296 -20.16 -14.96 -1.51
N LEU A 297 -19.45 -14.16 -2.31
CA LEU A 297 -18.01 -14.29 -2.52
C LEU A 297 -17.20 -14.32 -1.21
N VAL A 298 -17.55 -13.52 -0.20
CA VAL A 298 -16.76 -13.48 1.05
C VAL A 298 -16.76 -14.81 1.83
N GLY A 299 -17.75 -15.68 1.63
CA GLY A 299 -17.80 -17.00 2.25
C GLY A 299 -17.06 -18.10 1.48
N MET A 300 -16.75 -17.85 0.20
CA MET A 300 -16.19 -18.87 -0.70
C MET A 300 -14.69 -18.69 -0.98
N TRP A 301 -14.18 -17.46 -0.85
CA TRP A 301 -12.83 -17.08 -1.28
C TRP A 301 -11.95 -16.69 -0.08
N ASP A 302 -10.65 -16.93 -0.17
CA ASP A 302 -9.69 -16.46 0.86
C ASP A 302 -9.40 -14.96 0.70
N VAL A 303 -9.49 -14.44 -0.54
CA VAL A 303 -9.30 -13.02 -0.87
C VAL A 303 -10.32 -12.56 -1.90
N VAL A 304 -11.00 -11.44 -1.63
CA VAL A 304 -11.83 -10.72 -2.58
C VAL A 304 -11.16 -9.38 -2.90
N ALA A 305 -10.63 -9.26 -4.11
CA ALA A 305 -9.95 -8.06 -4.58
C ALA A 305 -10.84 -7.25 -5.52
N PHE A 306 -10.92 -5.94 -5.30
CA PHE A 306 -11.61 -4.99 -6.16
C PHE A 306 -10.59 -4.27 -7.03
N ASP A 307 -10.68 -4.50 -8.34
CA ASP A 307 -9.89 -3.76 -9.31
C ASP A 307 -10.58 -2.42 -9.62
N GLU A 308 -9.79 -1.37 -9.80
CA GLU A 308 -10.28 -0.01 -10.01
C GLU A 308 -11.30 0.44 -8.95
N VAL A 309 -10.83 0.67 -7.72
CA VAL A 309 -11.68 1.10 -6.58
C VAL A 309 -12.64 2.25 -6.90
N ALA A 310 -12.25 3.19 -7.76
CA ALA A 310 -13.07 4.31 -8.20
C ALA A 310 -14.38 3.89 -8.87
N GLY A 311 -14.41 2.70 -9.47
CA GLY A 311 -15.56 2.13 -10.16
C GLY A 311 -16.59 1.50 -9.23
N ILE A 312 -16.26 1.25 -7.95
CA ILE A 312 -17.14 0.51 -7.04
C ILE A 312 -18.47 1.25 -6.86
N LYS A 313 -19.55 0.61 -7.28
CA LYS A 313 -20.94 1.03 -7.12
C LYS A 313 -21.76 -0.16 -6.66
N PHE A 314 -22.33 -0.02 -5.47
CA PHE A 314 -23.36 -0.93 -4.99
C PHE A 314 -24.71 -0.51 -5.57
N LYS A 315 -25.46 -1.47 -6.10
CA LYS A 315 -26.88 -1.23 -6.46
C LYS A 315 -27.73 -0.97 -5.21
N ASP A 316 -27.32 -1.55 -4.08
CA ASP A 316 -28.01 -1.49 -2.80
C ASP A 316 -27.38 -0.41 -1.91
N ASN A 317 -28.22 0.40 -1.25
CA ASN A 317 -27.75 1.51 -0.39
C ASN A 317 -27.06 1.04 0.91
N ASP A 318 -27.23 -0.23 1.30
CA ASP A 318 -26.70 -0.83 2.54
C ASP A 318 -25.37 -1.56 2.36
N GLY A 319 -24.84 -1.68 1.12
CA GLY A 319 -23.65 -2.48 0.85
C GLY A 319 -22.40 -2.03 1.59
N VAL A 320 -22.16 -0.72 1.71
CA VAL A 320 -21.02 -0.17 2.47
C VAL A 320 -21.19 -0.41 3.98
N GLN A 321 -22.42 -0.41 4.49
CA GLN A 321 -22.67 -0.65 5.91
C GLN A 321 -22.37 -2.10 6.31
N ILE A 322 -22.83 -3.07 5.50
CA ILE A 322 -22.55 -4.50 5.71
C ILE A 322 -21.04 -4.75 5.60
N MET A 323 -20.39 -4.09 4.64
CA MET A 323 -18.94 -4.18 4.47
C MET A 323 -18.19 -3.67 5.70
N LYS A 324 -18.64 -2.58 6.34
CA LYS A 324 -18.05 -2.11 7.60
C LYS A 324 -18.15 -3.17 8.69
N ASP A 325 -19.32 -3.78 8.88
CA ASP A 325 -19.49 -4.80 9.92
C ASP A 325 -18.56 -6.01 9.65
N TYR A 326 -18.57 -6.51 8.41
CA TYR A 326 -17.69 -7.60 7.99
C TYR A 326 -16.19 -7.30 8.13
N MET A 327 -15.75 -6.12 7.73
CA MET A 327 -14.34 -5.72 7.81
C MET A 327 -13.87 -5.58 9.27
N ALA A 328 -14.78 -5.38 10.23
CA ALA A 328 -14.42 -5.28 11.64
C ALA A 328 -14.38 -6.64 12.34
N SER A 329 -15.36 -7.52 12.09
CA SER A 329 -15.53 -8.77 12.85
C SER A 329 -15.24 -10.05 12.06
N GLY A 330 -15.13 -9.99 10.73
CA GLY A 330 -15.18 -11.18 9.88
C GLY A 330 -16.56 -11.83 9.83
N SER A 331 -17.60 -11.16 10.33
CA SER A 331 -18.98 -11.64 10.30
C SER A 331 -19.93 -10.55 9.83
N PHE A 332 -21.08 -10.94 9.29
CA PHE A 332 -22.13 -10.00 8.94
C PHE A 332 -23.51 -10.60 9.23
N ALA A 333 -24.45 -9.75 9.60
CA ALA A 333 -25.83 -10.14 9.84
C ALA A 333 -26.67 -9.95 8.57
N ARG A 334 -27.42 -10.99 8.18
CA ARG A 334 -28.42 -10.85 7.11
C ARG A 334 -29.65 -11.69 7.45
N GLY A 335 -30.79 -11.02 7.59
CA GLY A 335 -32.01 -11.68 8.06
C GLY A 335 -31.95 -12.01 9.56
N ARG A 336 -32.05 -13.29 9.92
CA ARG A 336 -31.98 -13.77 11.31
C ARG A 336 -30.66 -14.44 11.68
N ASP A 337 -29.77 -14.64 10.72
CA ASP A 337 -28.54 -15.40 10.89
C ASP A 337 -27.31 -14.49 10.82
N GLU A 338 -26.33 -14.77 11.68
CA GLU A 338 -24.99 -14.20 11.60
C GLU A 338 -24.09 -15.16 10.83
N ILE A 339 -23.48 -14.67 9.75
CA ILE A 339 -22.65 -15.47 8.87
C ILE A 339 -21.19 -15.07 9.10
N GLN A 340 -20.36 -16.06 9.44
CA GLN A 340 -18.92 -15.88 9.58
C GLN A 340 -18.21 -16.21 8.25
N ALA A 341 -17.21 -15.41 7.92
CA ALA A 341 -16.38 -15.57 6.74
C ALA A 341 -14.94 -15.13 7.04
N SER A 342 -13.98 -15.57 6.22
CA SER A 342 -12.56 -15.30 6.46
C SER A 342 -11.88 -14.50 5.36
N ALA A 343 -12.57 -14.19 4.26
CA ALA A 343 -12.00 -13.48 3.12
C ALA A 343 -11.35 -12.14 3.50
N GLY A 344 -10.11 -11.91 3.07
CA GLY A 344 -9.51 -10.57 3.08
C GLY A 344 -10.12 -9.69 2.00
N MET A 345 -10.34 -8.40 2.30
CA MET A 345 -10.78 -7.42 1.31
C MET A 345 -9.61 -6.60 0.81
N VAL A 346 -9.40 -6.62 -0.50
CA VAL A 346 -8.28 -5.93 -1.15
C VAL A 346 -8.83 -4.87 -2.08
N PHE A 347 -8.33 -3.64 -1.96
CA PHE A 347 -8.76 -2.50 -2.76
C PHE A 347 -7.61 -1.97 -3.60
N VAL A 348 -7.68 -2.14 -4.91
CA VAL A 348 -6.63 -1.73 -5.85
C VAL A 348 -7.07 -0.56 -6.72
N GLY A 349 -6.29 0.51 -6.72
CA GLY A 349 -6.64 1.72 -7.43
C GLY A 349 -5.47 2.51 -7.99
N ASN A 350 -5.80 3.57 -8.72
CA ASN A 350 -4.81 4.40 -9.38
C ASN A 350 -4.77 5.80 -8.78
N ILE A 351 -3.56 6.28 -8.49
CA ILE A 351 -3.30 7.70 -8.23
C ILE A 351 -2.74 8.29 -9.53
N ASN A 352 -3.45 9.29 -10.06
CA ASN A 352 -3.11 9.91 -11.36
C ASN A 352 -2.28 11.19 -11.22
N GLN A 353 -2.07 11.66 -9.99
CA GLN A 353 -1.29 12.87 -9.68
C GLN A 353 -0.05 12.51 -8.84
N PRO A 354 1.01 13.31 -8.87
CA PRO A 354 2.12 13.17 -7.93
C PRO A 354 1.65 13.21 -6.48
N VAL A 355 2.23 12.36 -5.62
CA VAL A 355 1.79 12.18 -4.23
C VAL A 355 1.96 13.45 -3.40
N ASP A 356 3.02 14.21 -3.65
CA ASP A 356 3.26 15.52 -3.04
C ASP A 356 2.14 16.52 -3.34
N VAL A 357 1.58 16.46 -4.55
CA VAL A 357 0.41 17.28 -4.93
C VAL A 357 -0.83 16.77 -4.19
N VAL A 358 -1.11 15.47 -4.23
CA VAL A 358 -2.28 14.86 -3.55
C VAL A 358 -2.27 15.18 -2.05
N MET A 359 -1.11 15.09 -1.40
CA MET A 359 -0.96 15.35 0.02
C MET A 359 -1.23 16.81 0.40
N ARG A 360 -1.10 17.76 -0.55
CA ARG A 360 -1.36 19.19 -0.38
C ARG A 360 -2.77 19.62 -0.78
N THR A 361 -3.41 18.90 -1.71
CA THR A 361 -4.70 19.28 -2.29
C THR A 361 -5.88 18.45 -1.80
N SER A 362 -5.65 17.21 -1.35
CA SER A 362 -6.67 16.28 -0.87
C SER A 362 -6.07 15.26 0.12
N ASN A 363 -6.45 13.99 0.01
CA ASN A 363 -6.00 12.86 0.81
C ASN A 363 -5.71 11.64 -0.08
N LEU A 364 -4.99 10.65 0.46
CA LEU A 364 -4.57 9.47 -0.30
C LEU A 364 -5.72 8.48 -0.61
N PHE A 365 -6.91 8.66 -0.04
CA PHE A 365 -8.12 7.87 -0.32
C PHE A 365 -9.04 8.51 -1.38
N ASP A 366 -8.69 9.68 -1.91
CA ASP A 366 -9.42 10.39 -2.97
C ASP A 366 -9.83 9.50 -4.18
N PRO A 367 -9.05 8.47 -4.60
CA PRO A 367 -9.49 7.57 -5.65
C PRO A 367 -10.70 6.68 -5.33
N PHE A 368 -11.13 6.56 -4.07
CA PHE A 368 -12.33 5.80 -3.71
C PHE A 368 -13.61 6.55 -4.17
N PRO A 369 -14.74 5.85 -4.33
CA PRO A 369 -16.02 6.49 -4.54
C PRO A 369 -16.35 7.41 -3.36
N ALA A 370 -17.00 8.55 -3.60
CA ALA A 370 -17.28 9.56 -2.57
C ALA A 370 -17.98 9.02 -1.31
N VAL A 371 -18.81 7.97 -1.46
CA VAL A 371 -19.52 7.26 -0.37
C VAL A 371 -18.58 6.47 0.56
N MET A 372 -17.35 6.18 0.12
CA MET A 372 -16.33 5.46 0.89
C MET A 372 -15.14 6.38 1.22
N ALA A 373 -14.72 7.24 0.29
CA ALA A 373 -13.57 8.12 0.43
C ALA A 373 -13.69 9.11 1.61
N ASN A 374 -14.92 9.45 2.02
CA ASN A 374 -15.17 10.34 3.16
C ASN A 374 -15.81 9.60 4.36
N ASP A 375 -15.99 8.29 4.30
CA ASP A 375 -16.52 7.50 5.42
C ASP A 375 -15.35 7.04 6.32
N THR A 376 -15.07 7.82 7.35
CA THR A 376 -14.00 7.55 8.30
C THR A 376 -14.16 6.19 8.99
N ALA A 377 -15.40 5.74 9.25
CA ALA A 377 -15.65 4.43 9.84
C ALA A 377 -15.28 3.28 8.90
N PHE A 378 -15.52 3.44 7.59
CA PHE A 378 -15.06 2.49 6.58
C PHE A 378 -13.53 2.47 6.50
N LEU A 379 -12.91 3.64 6.31
CA LEU A 379 -11.47 3.75 6.10
C LEU A 379 -10.65 3.29 7.32
N ASP A 380 -11.16 3.51 8.54
CA ASP A 380 -10.52 3.07 9.78
C ASP A 380 -10.43 1.55 9.95
N ARG A 381 -11.17 0.78 9.14
CA ARG A 381 -11.09 -0.69 9.10
C ARG A 381 -10.02 -1.22 8.13
N ILE A 382 -9.34 -0.35 7.38
CA ILE A 382 -8.22 -0.73 6.52
C ILE A 382 -7.00 -0.97 7.39
N HIS A 383 -6.43 -2.18 7.37
CA HIS A 383 -5.30 -2.50 8.22
C HIS A 383 -3.98 -1.94 7.67
N ASN A 384 -3.84 -1.88 6.35
CA ASN A 384 -2.59 -1.56 5.69
C ASN A 384 -2.85 -0.77 4.41
N TYR A 385 -2.18 0.38 4.29
CA TYR A 385 -2.07 1.15 3.06
C TYR A 385 -0.70 0.96 2.44
N LEU A 386 -0.64 0.22 1.33
CA LEU A 386 0.57 0.07 0.55
C LEU A 386 0.80 1.28 -0.37
N PRO A 387 1.94 1.99 -0.25
CA PRO A 387 2.30 3.12 -1.12
C PRO A 387 2.68 2.64 -2.53
N GLY A 388 1.70 2.37 -3.37
CA GLY A 388 1.92 1.78 -4.70
C GLY A 388 2.74 2.67 -5.64
N TRP A 389 2.96 3.94 -5.30
CA TRP A 389 3.84 4.88 -6.00
C TRP A 389 5.33 4.67 -5.76
N GLU A 390 5.71 3.97 -4.69
CA GLU A 390 7.11 3.56 -4.45
C GLU A 390 7.50 2.38 -5.36
N ILE A 391 6.53 1.61 -5.85
CA ILE A 391 6.77 0.49 -6.76
C ILE A 391 6.99 1.00 -8.19
N PRO A 392 8.11 0.68 -8.83
CA PRO A 392 8.39 1.13 -10.19
C PRO A 392 7.42 0.52 -11.20
N LYS A 393 7.18 1.25 -12.30
CA LYS A 393 6.42 0.70 -13.43
C LYS A 393 7.22 -0.41 -14.09
N TYR A 394 6.59 -1.57 -14.26
CA TYR A 394 7.26 -2.76 -14.76
C TYR A 394 7.71 -2.60 -16.21
N ARG A 395 8.88 -3.14 -16.48
CA ARG A 395 9.47 -3.32 -17.81
C ARG A 395 9.81 -4.81 -17.98
N PRO A 396 10.08 -5.31 -19.20
CA PRO A 396 10.35 -6.73 -19.41
C PRO A 396 11.42 -7.35 -18.49
N ASN A 397 12.47 -6.60 -18.15
CA ASN A 397 13.54 -7.03 -17.25
C ASN A 397 13.11 -7.19 -15.77
N PHE A 398 11.94 -6.68 -15.37
CA PHE A 398 11.39 -6.85 -14.02
C PHE A 398 10.78 -8.24 -13.80
N PHE A 399 10.51 -8.98 -14.88
CA PHE A 399 9.98 -10.33 -14.80
C PHE A 399 11.12 -11.35 -14.76
N THR A 400 11.02 -12.30 -13.84
CA THR A 400 12.08 -13.31 -13.66
C THR A 400 12.08 -14.34 -14.77
N ASN A 401 13.29 -14.73 -15.20
CA ASN A 401 13.52 -15.95 -15.99
C ASN A 401 14.04 -17.11 -15.12
N GLY A 402 14.10 -16.91 -13.81
CA GLY A 402 14.60 -17.86 -12.84
C GLY A 402 13.56 -18.89 -12.38
N TYR A 403 13.96 -19.66 -11.38
CA TYR A 403 13.13 -20.65 -10.73
C TYR A 403 12.40 -20.06 -9.52
N GLY A 404 11.15 -20.47 -9.35
CA GLY A 404 10.34 -20.17 -8.17
C GLY A 404 9.40 -21.33 -7.87
N LEU A 405 8.73 -21.30 -6.71
CA LEU A 405 7.79 -22.35 -6.32
C LEU A 405 6.61 -22.41 -7.30
N ILE A 406 6.06 -23.60 -7.50
CA ILE A 406 4.82 -23.78 -8.27
C ILE A 406 3.70 -23.00 -7.56
N THR A 407 2.99 -22.18 -8.31
CA THR A 407 2.00 -21.22 -7.77
C THR A 407 0.92 -21.91 -6.94
N ASP A 408 0.42 -23.06 -7.41
CA ASP A 408 -0.62 -23.80 -6.70
C ASP A 408 -0.10 -24.43 -5.39
N TYR A 409 1.13 -24.94 -5.38
CA TYR A 409 1.79 -25.39 -4.14
C TYR A 409 1.91 -24.22 -3.15
N PHE A 410 2.40 -23.07 -3.61
CA PHE A 410 2.55 -21.88 -2.78
C PHE A 410 1.19 -21.34 -2.27
N ALA A 411 0.12 -21.42 -3.08
CA ALA A 411 -1.22 -21.06 -2.66
C ALA A 411 -1.73 -21.91 -1.49
N GLU A 412 -1.49 -23.22 -1.52
CA GLU A 412 -1.86 -24.11 -0.42
C GLU A 412 -0.98 -23.92 0.83
N VAL A 413 0.32 -23.59 0.66
CA VAL A 413 1.19 -23.14 1.76
C VAL A 413 0.59 -21.89 2.43
N MET A 414 0.24 -20.86 1.65
CA MET A 414 -0.36 -19.63 2.18
C MET A 414 -1.68 -19.92 2.91
N ARG A 415 -2.51 -20.80 2.36
CA ARG A 415 -3.78 -21.21 2.98
C ARG A 415 -3.59 -21.96 4.29
N ALA A 416 -2.59 -22.83 4.39
CA ALA A 416 -2.24 -23.51 5.64
C ALA A 416 -1.76 -22.51 6.70
N LEU A 417 -0.98 -21.50 6.32
CA LEU A 417 -0.52 -20.42 7.21
C LEU A 417 -1.66 -19.56 7.77
N ARG A 418 -2.85 -19.53 7.16
CA ARG A 418 -4.04 -18.85 7.71
C ARG A 418 -4.55 -19.46 9.02
N LYS A 419 -4.14 -20.69 9.35
CA LYS A 419 -4.58 -21.42 10.56
C LYS A 419 -3.79 -21.04 11.81
N ILE A 420 -2.61 -20.45 11.63
CA ILE A 420 -1.73 -20.00 12.72
C ILE A 420 -1.80 -18.48 12.85
N SER A 421 -1.32 -17.91 13.96
CA SER A 421 -1.27 -16.46 14.18
C SER A 421 0.02 -16.12 14.91
N TYR A 422 0.64 -15.02 14.49
CA TYR A 422 1.85 -14.43 15.10
C TYR A 422 1.60 -12.97 15.49
N GLY A 423 0.34 -12.60 15.76
CA GLY A 423 -0.03 -11.23 16.12
C GLY A 423 0.58 -10.76 17.43
N ASP A 424 1.05 -11.67 18.28
CA ASP A 424 1.74 -11.46 19.55
C ASP A 424 3.27 -11.62 19.46
N ALA A 425 3.83 -11.88 18.27
CA ALA A 425 5.26 -12.15 18.09
C ALA A 425 6.17 -11.04 18.63
N PHE A 426 5.71 -9.78 18.63
CA PHE A 426 6.46 -8.65 19.18
C PHE A 426 6.24 -8.45 20.69
N ASP A 427 5.21 -9.03 21.31
CA ASP A 427 4.86 -8.74 22.71
C ASP A 427 5.96 -9.18 23.68
N LYS A 428 6.80 -10.13 23.30
CA LYS A 428 7.97 -10.52 24.11
C LYS A 428 9.01 -9.39 24.20
N TYR A 429 9.18 -8.62 23.13
CA TYR A 429 10.30 -7.68 22.95
C TYR A 429 9.88 -6.21 23.07
N PHE A 430 8.66 -5.88 22.66
CA PHE A 430 8.20 -4.50 22.48
C PHE A 430 6.81 -4.28 23.08
N THR A 431 6.49 -3.02 23.39
CA THR A 431 5.15 -2.54 23.73
C THR A 431 4.76 -1.45 22.74
N LEU A 432 3.50 -1.39 22.29
CA LEU A 432 3.04 -0.30 21.42
C LEU A 432 2.90 1.02 22.20
N GLY A 433 3.14 2.13 21.53
CA GLY A 433 2.93 3.48 22.07
C GLY A 433 1.48 3.78 22.45
N ASN A 434 1.28 4.86 23.19
CA ASN A 434 -0.03 5.24 23.75
C ASN A 434 -1.01 5.84 22.72
N GLN A 435 -0.53 6.24 21.53
CA GLN A 435 -1.36 6.84 20.47
C GLN A 435 -2.03 5.80 19.53
N LEU A 436 -1.86 4.51 19.80
CA LEU A 436 -2.53 3.46 19.06
C LEU A 436 -3.85 3.08 19.74
N ASN A 437 -4.97 3.27 19.03
CA ASN A 437 -6.24 2.76 19.51
C ASN A 437 -6.37 1.23 19.29
N GLN A 438 -7.50 0.65 19.70
CA GLN A 438 -7.72 -0.80 19.56
C GLN A 438 -7.70 -1.27 18.09
N ARG A 439 -8.27 -0.50 17.16
CA ARG A 439 -8.28 -0.84 15.73
C ARG A 439 -6.88 -0.72 15.12
N ASP A 440 -6.12 0.28 15.53
CA ASP A 440 -4.71 0.44 15.17
C ASP A 440 -3.89 -0.75 15.63
N THR A 441 -4.10 -1.17 16.88
CA THR A 441 -3.44 -2.35 17.46
C THR A 441 -3.78 -3.62 16.68
N ILE A 442 -5.06 -3.85 16.34
CA ILE A 442 -5.49 -5.02 15.55
C ILE A 442 -4.83 -4.99 14.16
N ALA A 443 -4.81 -3.83 13.50
CA ALA A 443 -4.20 -3.67 12.19
C ALA A 443 -2.69 -3.98 12.20
N VAL A 444 -1.96 -3.43 13.17
CA VAL A 444 -0.53 -3.68 13.35
C VAL A 444 -0.27 -5.15 13.63
N ARG A 445 -1.01 -5.76 14.57
CA ARG A 445 -0.88 -7.20 14.90
C ARG A 445 -1.13 -8.10 13.70
N LYS A 446 -2.19 -7.84 12.91
CA LYS A 446 -2.46 -8.60 11.68
C LYS A 446 -1.33 -8.43 10.65
N THR A 447 -0.80 -7.22 10.48
CA THR A 447 0.30 -6.95 9.55
C THR A 447 1.59 -7.65 9.99
N VAL A 448 1.94 -7.59 11.28
CA VAL A 448 3.08 -8.32 11.85
C VAL A 448 2.90 -9.83 11.62
N SER A 449 1.73 -10.37 11.97
CA SER A 449 1.43 -11.78 11.81
C SER A 449 1.59 -12.23 10.35
N GLY A 450 1.06 -11.46 9.39
CA GLY A 450 1.19 -11.76 7.98
C GLY A 450 2.63 -11.74 7.47
N MET A 451 3.41 -10.74 7.86
CA MET A 451 4.83 -10.65 7.49
C MET A 451 5.65 -11.77 8.12
N VAL A 452 5.40 -12.12 9.38
CA VAL A 452 6.07 -13.27 10.03
C VAL A 452 5.72 -14.57 9.32
N LYS A 453 4.46 -14.82 8.96
CA LYS A 453 4.07 -16.02 8.21
C LYS A 453 4.77 -16.15 6.86
N LEU A 454 5.02 -15.03 6.18
CA LEU A 454 5.67 -15.02 4.88
C LEU A 454 7.20 -15.18 4.99
N LEU A 455 7.83 -14.45 5.92
CA LEU A 455 9.29 -14.39 6.05
C LEU A 455 9.87 -15.48 6.96
N TYR A 456 9.11 -15.91 7.96
CA TYR A 456 9.49 -16.87 9.00
C TYR A 456 8.33 -17.86 9.25
N PRO A 457 7.90 -18.62 8.22
CA PRO A 457 6.77 -19.56 8.35
C PRO A 457 6.98 -20.62 9.44
N ASP A 458 8.22 -20.90 9.80
CA ASP A 458 8.65 -21.81 10.88
C ASP A 458 8.57 -21.18 12.28
N GLY A 459 8.26 -19.88 12.38
CA GLY A 459 8.20 -19.13 13.63
C GLY A 459 9.57 -18.85 14.26
N LYS A 460 10.68 -19.01 13.52
CA LYS A 460 12.03 -18.76 14.03
C LYS A 460 12.53 -17.40 13.55
N PHE A 461 12.53 -16.43 14.46
CA PHE A 461 12.96 -15.05 14.20
C PHE A 461 13.70 -14.48 15.41
N THR A 462 14.52 -13.47 15.16
CA THR A 462 15.24 -12.70 16.17
C THR A 462 14.43 -11.47 16.63
N LYS A 463 14.94 -10.76 17.65
CA LYS A 463 14.38 -9.48 18.10
C LYS A 463 14.42 -8.43 16.98
N ASP A 464 15.54 -8.35 16.26
CA ASP A 464 15.75 -7.37 15.20
C ASP A 464 14.86 -7.63 13.98
N ASP A 465 14.64 -8.91 13.64
CA ASP A 465 13.68 -9.29 12.59
C ASP A 465 12.28 -8.76 12.90
N ILE A 466 11.82 -8.95 14.14
CA ILE A 466 10.52 -8.48 14.59
C ILE A 466 10.47 -6.96 14.69
N ALA A 467 11.55 -6.29 15.08
CA ALA A 467 11.62 -4.83 15.11
C ALA A 467 11.42 -4.22 13.71
N GLN A 468 12.05 -4.82 12.68
CA GLN A 468 11.87 -4.41 11.29
C GLN A 468 10.42 -4.62 10.81
N ILE A 469 9.86 -5.81 11.08
CA ILE A 469 8.46 -6.11 10.74
C ILE A 469 7.48 -5.17 11.46
N LEU A 470 7.70 -4.89 12.75
CA LEU A 470 6.87 -4.01 13.54
C LEU A 470 6.94 -2.56 13.03
N THR A 471 8.13 -2.07 12.70
CA THR A 471 8.33 -0.75 12.11
C THR A 471 7.58 -0.62 10.78
N PHE A 472 7.70 -1.62 9.90
CA PHE A 472 6.95 -1.66 8.64
C PHE A 472 5.43 -1.67 8.88
N ALA A 473 4.94 -2.51 9.80
CA ALA A 473 3.52 -2.61 10.14
C ALA A 473 2.93 -1.29 10.66
N LEU A 474 3.68 -0.61 11.55
CA LEU A 474 3.30 0.69 12.08
C LEU A 474 3.26 1.76 10.98
N GLU A 475 4.22 1.78 10.07
CA GLU A 475 4.25 2.73 8.95
C GLU A 475 3.00 2.57 8.07
N MET A 476 2.68 1.33 7.67
CA MET A 476 1.54 1.04 6.79
C MET A 476 0.20 1.43 7.43
N ARG A 477 0.04 1.20 8.75
CA ARG A 477 -1.18 1.59 9.47
C ARG A 477 -1.20 3.10 9.77
N ARG A 478 -0.07 3.72 10.12
CA ARG A 478 0.04 5.16 10.34
C ARG A 478 -0.42 5.92 9.09
N ARG A 479 -0.04 5.46 7.89
CA ARG A 479 -0.49 6.06 6.63
C ARG A 479 -2.02 6.16 6.52
N VAL A 480 -2.76 5.14 6.97
CA VAL A 480 -4.24 5.18 7.06
C VAL A 480 -4.70 6.26 8.04
N LYS A 481 -4.10 6.28 9.23
CA LYS A 481 -4.46 7.21 10.31
C LYS A 481 -4.17 8.67 9.99
N GLU A 482 -3.07 8.95 9.31
CA GLU A 482 -2.75 10.30 8.83
C GLU A 482 -3.81 10.81 7.84
N GLN A 483 -4.39 9.92 7.01
CA GLN A 483 -5.51 10.34 6.15
C GLN A 483 -6.82 10.51 6.92
N LEU A 484 -7.08 9.65 7.92
CA LEU A 484 -8.24 9.83 8.80
C LEU A 484 -8.16 11.15 9.57
N LYS A 485 -6.98 11.55 10.03
CA LYS A 485 -6.72 12.88 10.62
C LYS A 485 -7.07 14.00 9.64
N LYS A 486 -6.69 13.87 8.36
CA LYS A 486 -7.04 14.86 7.34
C LYS A 486 -8.55 14.93 7.05
N ILE A 487 -9.26 13.81 7.10
CA ILE A 487 -10.68 13.72 6.72
C ILE A 487 -11.60 14.02 7.92
N GLY A 488 -11.33 13.42 9.07
CA GLY A 488 -12.14 13.51 10.30
C GLY A 488 -11.63 14.51 11.34
N GLY A 489 -10.47 15.16 11.10
CA GLY A 489 -9.92 16.19 11.98
C GLY A 489 -9.54 15.65 13.36
N MET A 490 -9.97 16.36 14.41
CA MET A 490 -9.59 16.11 15.81
C MET A 490 -10.03 14.74 16.34
N GLU A 491 -10.94 14.02 15.69
CA GLU A 491 -11.29 12.65 16.09
C GLU A 491 -10.09 11.68 15.96
N PHE A 492 -9.15 11.97 15.06
CA PHE A 492 -8.04 11.08 14.69
C PHE A 492 -6.66 11.70 14.93
N TYR A 493 -6.52 12.58 15.93
CA TYR A 493 -5.28 13.32 16.22
C TYR A 493 -4.11 12.43 16.69
N ASP A 494 -4.40 11.28 17.31
CA ASP A 494 -3.42 10.28 17.75
C ASP A 494 -2.80 9.54 16.53
N VAL A 495 -1.73 10.13 15.97
CA VAL A 495 -1.04 9.64 14.76
C VAL A 495 0.45 9.37 14.95
N ASN A 496 1.04 9.76 16.09
CA ASN A 496 2.46 9.52 16.38
C ASN A 496 2.67 8.08 16.84
N PHE A 497 2.64 7.18 15.88
CA PHE A 497 2.81 5.76 16.12
C PHE A 497 4.24 5.47 16.56
N SER A 498 4.36 4.73 17.67
CA SER A 498 5.63 4.33 18.25
C SER A 498 5.57 2.92 18.83
N TYR A 499 6.74 2.38 19.15
CA TYR A 499 6.90 1.20 19.99
C TYR A 499 8.05 1.40 20.97
N ILE A 500 7.98 0.72 22.11
CA ILE A 500 8.92 0.84 23.22
C ILE A 500 9.64 -0.50 23.37
N ASP A 501 10.98 -0.47 23.37
CA ASP A 501 11.80 -1.63 23.65
C ASP A 501 11.72 -2.01 25.14
N LYS A 502 11.39 -3.26 25.46
CA LYS A 502 11.24 -3.70 26.86
C LYS A 502 12.56 -3.85 27.61
N GLU A 503 13.68 -3.98 26.90
CA GLU A 503 15.01 -4.11 27.49
C GLU A 503 15.67 -2.75 27.71
N THR A 504 15.61 -1.86 26.70
CA THR A 504 16.25 -0.53 26.79
C THR A 504 15.32 0.56 27.31
N LEU A 505 14.01 0.36 27.23
CA LEU A 505 12.95 1.36 27.50
C LEU A 505 12.95 2.55 26.52
N ASP A 506 13.66 2.43 25.40
CA ASP A 506 13.66 3.46 24.36
C ASP A 506 12.35 3.41 23.55
N GLU A 507 11.78 4.58 23.31
CA GLU A 507 10.60 4.74 22.45
C GLU A 507 11.02 5.13 21.03
N HIS A 508 10.61 4.31 20.06
CA HIS A 508 10.90 4.47 18.65
C HIS A 508 9.65 4.94 17.90
N PHE A 509 9.67 6.19 17.43
CA PHE A 509 8.60 6.74 16.59
C PHE A 509 8.78 6.37 15.12
N VAL A 510 7.70 5.96 14.47
CA VAL A 510 7.71 5.48 13.08
C VAL A 510 7.10 6.56 12.16
N PRO A 511 7.90 7.24 11.30
CA PRO A 511 7.40 8.26 10.38
C PRO A 511 6.77 7.65 9.13
N VAL A 512 6.06 8.45 8.33
CA VAL A 512 5.69 8.11 6.94
C VAL A 512 6.49 8.97 5.95
N PRO A 513 7.19 8.38 4.95
CA PRO A 513 8.08 9.13 4.05
C PRO A 513 7.42 10.29 3.29
N GLU A 514 6.17 10.11 2.85
CA GLU A 514 5.42 11.11 2.08
C GLU A 514 4.97 12.31 2.92
N GLN A 515 5.05 12.23 4.24
CA GLN A 515 4.83 13.41 5.08
C GLN A 515 5.97 14.40 5.02
N GLY A 516 7.14 14.03 4.45
CA GLY A 516 8.24 14.93 4.14
C GLY A 516 8.67 15.80 5.32
N SER A 517 9.84 15.51 5.89
CA SER A 517 10.53 16.33 6.89
C SER A 517 11.02 17.69 6.32
N THR A 518 10.17 18.40 5.60
CA THR A 518 10.25 19.84 5.40
C THR A 518 8.94 20.39 5.92
N GLY A 519 8.89 20.62 7.23
CA GLY A 519 7.89 21.52 7.77
C GLY A 519 7.81 22.77 6.88
N LEU A 520 6.59 23.27 6.67
CA LEU A 520 6.38 24.53 5.97
C LEU A 520 7.18 25.68 6.61
N ILE A 521 7.51 25.53 7.89
CA ILE A 521 8.42 26.37 8.66
C ILE A 521 9.82 25.72 8.64
N PRO A 522 10.83 26.38 8.04
CA PRO A 522 12.20 25.86 8.02
C PRO A 522 12.85 25.93 9.42
N GLU A 523 13.63 24.91 9.77
CA GLU A 523 14.36 24.87 11.05
C GLU A 523 15.54 25.86 11.11
N ASN A 524 16.16 26.16 9.96
CA ASN A 524 17.23 27.15 9.85
C ASN A 524 16.67 28.58 9.84
N GLU A 525 17.52 29.55 10.22
CA GLU A 525 17.17 30.97 10.11
C GLU A 525 16.79 31.34 8.67
N GLY A 526 15.61 31.94 8.52
CA GLY A 526 15.12 32.44 7.23
C GLY A 526 15.82 33.72 6.80
N LYS A 527 15.31 34.37 5.75
CA LYS A 527 15.75 35.73 5.40
C LYS A 527 15.10 36.76 6.33
N PRO A 528 15.74 37.91 6.61
CA PRO A 528 15.08 39.03 7.28
C PRO A 528 13.74 39.36 6.63
N GLY A 529 12.71 39.58 7.45
CA GLY A 529 11.34 39.85 7.00
C GLY A 529 10.50 38.63 6.63
N GLN A 530 11.02 37.40 6.78
CA GLN A 530 10.24 36.17 6.65
C GLN A 530 9.76 35.68 8.02
N VAL A 531 8.44 35.54 8.18
CA VAL A 531 7.84 35.04 9.43
C VAL A 531 6.64 34.14 9.16
N TYR A 532 6.26 33.37 10.17
CA TYR A 532 5.16 32.42 10.13
C TYR A 532 4.21 32.66 11.30
N THR A 533 2.91 32.59 11.04
CA THR A 533 1.84 32.68 12.05
C THR A 533 0.78 31.63 11.80
N VAL A 534 0.05 31.24 12.85
CA VAL A 534 -1.13 30.38 12.75
C VAL A 534 -2.35 31.19 13.17
N ALA A 535 -3.30 31.30 12.25
CA ALA A 535 -4.52 32.07 12.42
C ALA A 535 -5.70 31.39 11.73
N TYR A 536 -6.91 31.72 12.18
CA TYR A 536 -8.12 31.32 11.48
C TYR A 536 -8.22 32.07 10.15
N ASP A 537 -8.44 31.33 9.08
CA ASP A 537 -8.82 31.90 7.79
C ASP A 537 -10.28 32.40 7.80
N ALA A 538 -10.68 33.06 6.72
CA ALA A 538 -12.05 33.57 6.59
C ALA A 538 -13.13 32.46 6.57
N ASP A 539 -12.74 31.20 6.39
CA ASP A 539 -13.62 30.03 6.42
C ASP A 539 -13.56 29.29 7.79
N GLU A 540 -13.04 29.95 8.82
CA GLU A 540 -12.89 29.44 10.19
C GLU A 540 -11.99 28.19 10.31
N ARG A 541 -11.02 28.03 9.39
CA ARG A 541 -10.01 26.97 9.46
C ARG A 541 -8.68 27.52 9.95
N LEU A 542 -8.05 26.82 10.89
CA LEU A 542 -6.68 27.17 11.29
C LEU A 542 -5.71 26.88 10.16
N SER A 543 -5.00 27.93 9.75
CA SER A 543 -4.04 27.89 8.64
C SER A 543 -2.72 28.51 9.06
N LEU A 544 -1.64 27.97 8.49
CA LEU A 544 -0.31 28.55 8.53
C LEU A 544 -0.19 29.64 7.47
N ILE A 545 0.09 30.86 7.93
CA ILE A 545 0.31 32.02 7.07
C ILE A 545 1.79 32.38 7.10
N LYS A 546 2.39 32.49 5.92
CA LYS A 546 3.74 32.99 5.72
C LYS A 546 3.69 34.45 5.28
N LEU A 547 4.46 35.30 5.95
CA LEU A 547 4.68 36.67 5.54
C LEU A 547 6.11 36.83 5.05
N GLU A 548 6.27 37.54 3.92
CA GLU A 548 7.56 37.88 3.35
C GLU A 548 7.62 39.38 3.07
N SER A 549 8.61 40.05 3.66
CA SER A 549 8.77 41.49 3.56
C SER A 549 9.96 41.86 2.68
N GLN A 550 9.81 42.96 1.94
CA GLN A 550 10.88 43.65 1.23
C GLN A 550 10.86 45.14 1.60
N MET A 551 12.05 45.72 1.71
CA MET A 551 12.24 47.12 2.08
C MET A 551 13.11 47.81 1.04
N THR A 552 12.67 48.97 0.56
CA THR A 552 13.42 49.82 -0.37
C THR A 552 13.45 51.26 0.13
N ALA A 553 14.47 52.05 -0.23
CA ALA A 553 14.49 53.48 0.08
C ALA A 553 13.26 54.18 -0.55
N GLY A 554 12.55 55.00 0.23
CA GLY A 554 11.24 55.51 -0.16
C GLY A 554 10.69 56.59 0.77
N ASN A 555 9.37 56.77 0.77
CA ASN A 555 8.68 57.82 1.53
C ASN A 555 7.65 57.25 2.51
N GLY A 556 7.86 56.04 3.02
CA GLY A 556 6.98 55.44 4.03
C GLY A 556 5.69 54.84 3.48
N LYS A 557 5.68 54.40 2.21
CA LYS A 557 4.55 53.73 1.56
C LYS A 557 4.54 52.23 1.87
N THR A 558 3.35 51.64 1.88
CA THR A 558 3.15 50.20 2.00
C THR A 558 2.42 49.60 0.82
N SER A 559 2.78 48.36 0.49
CA SER A 559 2.05 47.51 -0.44
C SER A 559 1.80 46.15 0.20
N TRP A 560 0.54 45.78 0.32
CA TRP A 560 0.10 44.49 0.86
C TRP A 560 -0.31 43.58 -0.29
N THR A 561 0.40 42.47 -0.47
CA THR A 561 0.14 41.51 -1.55
C THR A 561 -0.25 40.14 -0.99
N GLY A 562 -0.87 39.30 -1.83
CA GLY A 562 -1.27 37.93 -1.45
C GLY A 562 -2.57 37.83 -0.65
N ILE A 563 -3.12 38.95 -0.15
CA ILE A 563 -4.34 38.98 0.68
C ILE A 563 -5.68 38.92 -0.09
N GLN A 564 -5.67 38.71 -1.42
CA GLN A 564 -6.87 38.50 -2.27
C GLN A 564 -8.06 39.47 -2.04
N SER A 565 -7.79 40.75 -1.72
CA SER A 565 -8.81 41.76 -1.38
C SER A 565 -9.53 41.56 -0.04
N ASN A 566 -9.02 40.69 0.85
CA ASN A 566 -9.52 40.57 2.22
C ASN A 566 -9.30 41.91 2.98
N ARG A 567 -10.40 42.61 3.26
CA ARG A 567 -10.38 43.93 3.91
C ARG A 567 -9.88 43.86 5.36
N LEU A 568 -10.24 42.81 6.10
CA LEU A 568 -9.84 42.64 7.49
C LEU A 568 -8.33 42.38 7.61
N ALA A 569 -7.80 41.50 6.76
CA ALA A 569 -6.36 41.25 6.68
C ALA A 569 -5.59 42.55 6.39
N LYS A 570 -6.10 43.36 5.46
CA LYS A 570 -5.52 44.68 5.14
C LYS A 570 -5.53 45.62 6.36
N GLU A 571 -6.65 45.70 7.08
CA GLU A 571 -6.80 46.54 8.27
C GLU A 571 -5.81 46.16 9.38
N GLU A 572 -5.55 44.86 9.59
CA GLU A 572 -4.57 44.39 10.59
C GLU A 572 -3.11 44.66 10.15
N MET A 573 -2.79 44.52 8.86
CA MET A 573 -1.47 44.90 8.34
C MET A 573 -1.24 46.42 8.41
N ASP A 574 -2.26 47.23 8.11
CA ASP A 574 -2.23 48.69 8.27
C ASP A 574 -2.06 49.08 9.76
N THR A 575 -2.74 48.37 10.67
CA THR A 575 -2.58 48.54 12.12
C THR A 575 -1.14 48.31 12.56
N ALA A 576 -0.51 47.23 12.09
CA ALA A 576 0.88 46.92 12.38
C ALA A 576 1.85 48.02 11.93
N PHE A 577 1.67 48.54 10.71
CA PHE A 577 2.53 49.58 10.16
C PHE A 577 2.33 50.94 10.84
N ASN A 578 1.09 51.31 11.16
CA ASN A 578 0.80 52.54 11.90
C ASN A 578 1.39 52.48 13.31
N TYR A 579 1.31 51.33 13.96
CA TYR A 579 1.95 51.11 15.26
C TYR A 579 3.48 51.24 15.17
N LEU A 580 4.11 50.68 14.13
CA LEU A 580 5.55 50.84 13.88
C LEU A 580 5.93 52.31 13.69
N LYS A 581 5.18 53.07 12.89
CA LYS A 581 5.45 54.51 12.69
C LYS A 581 5.43 55.30 13.99
N ALA A 582 4.51 54.97 14.90
CA ALA A 582 4.38 55.67 16.18
C ALA A 582 5.44 55.24 17.21
N ASN A 583 5.90 53.98 17.17
CA ASN A 583 6.66 53.38 18.28
C ASN A 583 8.04 52.80 17.89
N PHE A 584 8.52 52.97 16.65
CA PHE A 584 9.80 52.37 16.20
C PHE A 584 11.00 52.73 17.09
N SER A 585 11.00 53.91 17.71
CA SER A 585 12.07 54.37 18.61
C SER A 585 12.26 53.50 19.85
N GLN A 586 11.22 52.75 20.26
CA GLN A 586 11.27 51.81 21.38
C GLN A 586 12.01 50.52 21.02
N VAL A 587 12.11 50.21 19.72
CA VAL A 587 12.77 49.00 19.21
C VAL A 587 14.15 49.34 18.63
N SER A 588 14.22 50.28 17.69
CA SER A 588 15.48 50.79 17.14
C SER A 588 15.27 52.08 16.35
N GLN A 589 16.09 53.10 16.64
CA GLN A 589 16.10 54.37 15.90
C GLN A 589 16.46 54.18 14.41
N ASN A 590 17.15 53.09 14.06
CA ASN A 590 17.62 52.83 12.69
C ASN A 590 16.51 52.35 11.74
N ILE A 591 15.31 52.02 12.24
CA ILE A 591 14.19 51.54 11.42
C ILE A 591 13.69 52.66 10.49
N ALA A 592 13.64 53.90 11.01
CA ALA A 592 13.21 55.11 10.28
C ALA A 592 12.10 54.86 9.23
N PRO A 593 10.90 54.40 9.64
CA PRO A 593 9.90 53.85 8.72
C PRO A 593 9.35 54.87 7.70
N ALA A 594 9.57 56.17 7.93
CA ALA A 594 9.22 57.23 6.97
C ALA A 594 10.17 57.34 5.77
N GLN A 595 11.38 56.76 5.86
CA GLN A 595 12.42 56.82 4.80
C GLN A 595 12.45 55.57 3.91
N HIS A 596 11.55 54.62 4.16
CA HIS A 596 11.54 53.32 3.50
C HIS A 596 10.13 52.95 3.05
N ASP A 597 10.02 52.40 1.85
CA ASP A 597 8.79 51.78 1.36
C ASP A 597 8.85 50.27 1.65
N TYR A 598 7.71 49.71 2.07
CA TYR A 598 7.58 48.32 2.49
C TYR A 598 6.61 47.56 1.60
N ILE A 599 7.00 46.37 1.15
CA ILE A 599 6.13 45.43 0.46
C ILE A 599 6.06 44.18 1.32
N VAL A 600 4.87 43.79 1.76
CA VAL A 600 4.67 42.56 2.53
C VAL A 600 3.67 41.67 1.81
N ASN A 601 4.12 40.46 1.49
CA ASN A 601 3.31 39.43 0.88
C ASN A 601 2.87 38.42 1.94
N ALA A 602 1.55 38.25 2.10
CA ALA A 602 0.98 37.20 2.96
C ALA A 602 0.48 36.04 2.10
N THR A 603 0.88 34.81 2.43
CA THR A 603 0.47 33.59 1.71
C THR A 603 -0.09 32.59 2.71
N ASN A 604 -1.32 32.14 2.49
CA ASN A 604 -1.87 30.99 3.21
C ASN A 604 -1.23 29.72 2.61
N LEU A 605 -0.42 29.01 3.41
CA LEU A 605 0.31 27.82 2.97
C LEU A 605 -0.56 26.55 2.93
N ASN A 606 -1.78 26.62 3.45
CA ASN A 606 -2.81 25.57 3.35
C ASN A 606 -3.72 25.76 2.12
N ASN A 607 -3.43 26.70 1.21
CA ASN A 607 -4.23 27.04 0.03
C ASN A 607 -5.70 27.44 0.33
N GLY A 608 -5.98 27.91 1.55
CA GLY A 608 -7.29 28.40 1.98
C GLY A 608 -7.51 29.90 1.77
N ALA A 609 -8.61 30.41 2.33
CA ALA A 609 -8.88 31.85 2.37
C ALA A 609 -7.81 32.59 3.20
N MET A 610 -7.71 33.92 3.06
CA MET A 610 -6.71 34.67 3.85
C MET A 610 -7.19 34.87 5.29
N ALA A 611 -6.29 34.75 6.26
CA ALA A 611 -6.55 35.03 7.67
C ALA A 611 -6.69 36.52 7.96
N ALA A 612 -7.45 36.84 9.01
CA ALA A 612 -7.61 38.21 9.49
C ALA A 612 -6.57 38.58 10.55
N GLU A 613 -6.21 37.67 11.47
CA GLU A 613 -5.31 37.94 12.61
C GLU A 613 -3.82 37.99 12.20
N LEU A 614 -3.38 39.13 11.64
CA LEU A 614 -2.04 39.27 11.06
C LEU A 614 -1.19 40.39 11.65
N SER A 615 -1.69 41.19 12.61
CA SER A 615 -1.00 42.41 13.02
C SER A 615 0.38 42.14 13.66
N LEU A 616 0.46 41.18 14.60
CA LEU A 616 1.73 40.86 15.27
C LEU A 616 2.77 40.29 14.32
N ALA A 617 2.37 39.32 13.50
CA ALA A 617 3.26 38.73 12.51
C ALA A 617 3.76 39.79 11.52
N THR A 618 2.86 40.67 11.05
CA THR A 618 3.24 41.79 10.16
C THR A 618 4.21 42.74 10.84
N TYR A 619 3.98 43.10 12.10
CA TYR A 619 4.87 43.98 12.86
C TYR A 619 6.27 43.37 13.01
N VAL A 620 6.37 42.09 13.38
CA VAL A 620 7.65 41.38 13.51
C VAL A 620 8.36 41.30 12.15
N ALA A 621 7.63 41.02 11.06
CA ALA A 621 8.18 40.97 9.71
C ALA A 621 8.77 42.32 9.29
N LEU A 622 8.04 43.42 9.55
CA LEU A 622 8.49 44.79 9.27
C LEU A 622 9.74 45.14 10.06
N VAL A 623 9.77 44.88 11.38
CA VAL A 623 10.98 45.15 12.16
C VAL A 623 12.16 44.31 11.68
N SER A 624 11.94 43.01 11.45
CA SER A 624 12.98 42.07 11.02
C SER A 624 13.67 42.54 9.73
N ILE A 625 12.91 42.98 8.71
CA ILE A 625 13.50 43.51 7.49
C ILE A 625 14.20 44.86 7.71
N SER A 626 13.63 45.75 8.54
CA SER A 626 14.21 47.07 8.82
C SER A 626 15.55 47.00 9.56
N VAL A 627 15.72 46.03 10.46
CA VAL A 627 16.99 45.84 11.18
C VAL A 627 17.92 44.84 10.48
N GLY A 628 17.49 44.24 9.37
CA GLY A 628 18.26 43.26 8.62
C GLY A 628 18.57 41.97 9.38
N LYS A 629 17.76 41.61 10.39
CA LYS A 629 17.98 40.45 11.24
C LYS A 629 16.86 39.41 11.06
N PRO A 630 17.17 38.14 10.78
CA PRO A 630 16.16 37.10 10.68
C PRO A 630 15.55 36.78 12.04
N VAL A 631 14.33 36.24 12.02
CA VAL A 631 13.72 35.62 13.21
C VAL A 631 14.35 34.26 13.47
N ILE A 632 14.20 33.76 14.70
CA ILE A 632 14.66 32.41 15.09
C ILE A 632 14.06 31.36 14.12
N GLY A 633 14.91 30.44 13.65
CA GLY A 633 14.47 29.32 12.81
C GLY A 633 13.45 28.42 13.53
N GLY A 634 12.48 27.87 12.78
CA GLY A 634 11.42 27.06 13.35
C GLY A 634 10.41 27.82 14.23
N LEU A 635 10.36 29.15 14.17
CA LEU A 635 9.46 29.97 15.01
C LEU A 635 8.08 30.18 14.38
N ALA A 636 7.02 29.84 15.11
CA ALA A 636 5.66 30.30 14.84
C ALA A 636 5.29 31.46 15.79
N ILE A 637 4.74 32.54 15.24
CA ILE A 637 4.34 33.74 15.98
C ILE A 637 2.84 33.70 16.18
N LEU A 638 2.36 33.61 17.43
CA LEU A 638 0.95 33.63 17.72
C LEU A 638 0.58 34.95 18.42
N GLY A 639 -0.53 35.55 17.99
CA GLY A 639 -1.14 36.70 18.64
C GLY A 639 -1.47 37.82 17.68
N ASP A 640 -2.24 38.78 18.19
CA ASP A 640 -2.75 39.90 17.43
C ASP A 640 -2.92 41.10 18.38
N PHE A 641 -2.91 42.34 17.87
CA PHE A 641 -2.97 43.53 18.71
C PHE A 641 -3.78 44.66 18.06
N SER A 642 -4.27 45.59 18.88
CA SER A 642 -5.03 46.77 18.42
C SER A 642 -4.12 47.95 18.08
N ILE A 643 -4.62 48.95 17.34
CA ILE A 643 -3.84 50.16 17.01
C ILE A 643 -3.27 50.91 18.23
N GLY A 644 -3.88 50.76 19.40
CA GLY A 644 -3.39 51.32 20.67
C GLY A 644 -2.29 50.50 21.36
N GLY A 645 -1.90 49.36 20.79
CA GLY A 645 -0.88 48.47 21.35
C GLY A 645 -1.39 47.44 22.36
N THR A 646 -2.71 47.26 22.47
CA THR A 646 -3.29 46.24 23.36
C THR A 646 -3.27 44.87 22.67
N ILE A 647 -2.63 43.89 23.30
CA ILE A 647 -2.63 42.49 22.85
C ILE A 647 -4.05 41.93 22.99
N LYS A 648 -4.61 41.41 21.88
CA LYS A 648 -5.93 40.77 21.86
C LYS A 648 -5.88 39.43 22.58
N LYS A 649 -7.02 39.02 23.18
CA LYS A 649 -7.14 37.68 23.77
C LYS A 649 -7.05 36.64 22.65
N MET A 650 -6.32 35.57 22.91
CA MET A 650 -6.20 34.43 22.01
C MET A 650 -7.01 33.28 22.57
N ASP A 651 -7.77 32.64 21.69
CA ASP A 651 -8.51 31.42 21.97
C ASP A 651 -7.93 30.25 21.14
N SER A 652 -8.27 29.02 21.53
CA SER A 652 -7.88 27.77 20.86
C SER A 652 -6.36 27.54 20.82
N LEU A 653 -5.66 27.79 21.92
CA LEU A 653 -4.20 27.64 21.98
C LEU A 653 -3.73 26.22 21.58
N ALA A 654 -4.43 25.17 22.03
CA ALA A 654 -4.08 23.78 21.71
C ALA A 654 -4.08 23.52 20.19
N ASP A 655 -5.13 23.95 19.49
CA ASP A 655 -5.27 23.74 18.05
C ASP A 655 -4.22 24.54 17.26
N ARG A 656 -3.91 25.78 17.69
CA ARG A 656 -2.87 26.61 17.07
C ARG A 656 -1.48 25.98 17.23
N LEU A 657 -1.19 25.46 18.42
CA LEU A 657 0.06 24.72 18.69
C LEU A 657 0.14 23.46 17.84
N GLN A 658 -0.97 22.75 17.65
CA GLN A 658 -0.98 21.55 16.80
C GLN A 658 -0.65 21.89 15.35
N VAL A 659 -1.28 22.92 14.77
CA VAL A 659 -0.98 23.35 13.40
C VAL A 659 0.46 23.84 13.27
N ALA A 660 1.00 24.51 14.30
CA ALA A 660 2.40 24.90 14.33
C ALA A 660 3.33 23.67 14.31
N LEU A 661 3.03 22.62 15.08
CA LEU A 661 3.82 21.40 15.16
C LEU A 661 3.81 20.66 13.83
N ASP A 662 2.60 20.46 13.27
CA ASP A 662 2.39 19.82 11.98
C ASP A 662 3.08 20.59 10.84
N SER A 663 3.24 21.91 11.01
CA SER A 663 3.97 22.79 10.08
C SER A 663 5.49 22.80 10.31
N GLY A 664 6.00 22.09 11.30
CA GLY A 664 7.42 21.97 11.64
C GLY A 664 7.99 23.06 12.55
N ALA A 665 7.15 23.80 13.28
CA ALA A 665 7.66 24.71 14.31
C ALA A 665 8.37 23.94 15.43
N LYS A 666 9.46 24.52 15.93
CA LYS A 666 10.21 24.07 17.12
C LYS A 666 10.11 25.07 18.28
N ALA A 667 9.74 26.31 17.97
CA ALA A 667 9.52 27.36 18.95
C ALA A 667 8.22 28.09 18.63
N VAL A 668 7.53 28.54 19.67
CA VAL A 668 6.27 29.29 19.52
C VAL A 668 6.31 30.52 20.41
N LEU A 669 6.03 31.68 19.82
CA LEU A 669 5.87 32.94 20.53
C LEU A 669 4.40 33.11 20.93
N ILE A 670 4.12 33.27 22.22
CA ILE A 670 2.77 33.22 22.79
C ILE A 670 2.52 34.42 23.72
N PRO A 671 1.36 35.09 23.66
CA PRO A 671 1.07 36.15 24.61
C PRO A 671 0.87 35.59 26.01
N SER A 672 1.41 36.26 27.04
CA SER A 672 1.22 35.84 28.43
C SER A 672 -0.26 35.78 28.85
N SER A 673 -1.15 36.50 28.17
CA SER A 673 -2.60 36.41 28.39
C SER A 673 -3.19 35.05 28.03
N ALA A 674 -2.52 34.24 27.19
CA ALA A 674 -2.94 32.88 26.83
C ALA A 674 -2.48 31.81 27.83
N THR A 675 -1.74 32.17 28.89
CA THR A 675 -1.24 31.21 29.89
C THR A 675 -2.37 30.42 30.56
N SER A 676 -3.56 31.02 30.69
CA SER A 676 -4.75 30.33 31.24
C SER A 676 -5.23 29.17 30.38
N GLU A 677 -4.90 29.15 29.08
CA GLU A 677 -5.27 28.05 28.17
C GLU A 677 -4.24 26.93 28.15
N LEU A 678 -3.06 27.07 28.75
CA LEU A 678 -2.07 25.98 28.78
C LEU A 678 -2.60 24.71 29.44
N GLY A 679 -3.56 24.83 30.36
CA GLY A 679 -4.22 23.68 30.98
C GLY A 679 -5.07 22.84 30.01
N THR A 680 -5.41 23.35 28.83
CA THR A 680 -6.14 22.61 27.78
C THR A 680 -5.21 21.95 26.77
N VAL A 681 -3.90 22.24 26.83
CA VAL A 681 -2.91 21.72 25.88
C VAL A 681 -2.32 20.40 26.39
N PRO A 682 -2.29 19.33 25.57
CA PRO A 682 -1.65 18.07 25.94
C PRO A 682 -0.17 18.24 26.31
N GLY A 683 0.31 17.51 27.32
CA GLY A 683 1.69 17.63 27.82
C GLY A 683 2.74 17.35 26.75
N ASP A 684 2.51 16.36 25.90
CA ASP A 684 3.42 15.99 24.80
C ASP A 684 3.53 17.12 23.75
N LEU A 685 2.44 17.84 23.51
CA LEU A 685 2.42 18.98 22.59
C LEU A 685 3.20 20.17 23.17
N ILE A 686 3.08 20.43 24.48
CA ILE A 686 3.91 21.44 25.17
C ILE A 686 5.40 21.06 25.08
N ALA A 687 5.73 19.80 25.32
CA ALA A 687 7.11 19.30 25.32
C ALA A 687 7.79 19.38 23.94
N ALA A 688 7.01 19.39 22.85
CA ALA A 688 7.53 19.51 21.49
C ALA A 688 8.07 20.92 21.14
N PHE A 689 7.79 21.94 21.96
CA PHE A 689 8.13 23.33 21.68
C PHE A 689 9.01 24.01 22.72
N SER A 690 9.89 24.89 22.25
CA SER A 690 10.41 26.00 23.05
C SER A 690 9.36 27.13 23.10
N LEU A 691 8.53 27.15 24.13
CA LEU A 691 7.54 28.22 24.34
C LEU A 691 8.20 29.53 24.80
N LYS A 692 7.89 30.63 24.11
CA LYS A 692 8.39 31.98 24.41
C LYS A 692 7.21 32.91 24.71
N PHE A 693 7.00 33.23 25.98
CA PHE A 693 5.92 34.13 26.38
C PHE A 693 6.31 35.59 26.19
N TYR A 694 5.39 36.46 25.77
CA TYR A 694 5.63 37.90 25.69
C TYR A 694 4.52 38.72 26.38
N ASN A 695 4.91 39.85 26.96
CA ASN A 695 4.00 40.76 27.68
C ASN A 695 3.65 42.03 26.89
N THR A 696 4.55 42.49 26.01
CA THR A 696 4.36 43.67 25.15
C THR A 696 4.73 43.34 23.71
N ILE A 697 4.34 44.20 22.78
CA ILE A 697 4.62 44.01 21.34
C ILE A 697 6.13 44.11 21.05
N GLU A 698 6.84 44.98 21.76
CA GLU A 698 8.29 45.14 21.67
C GLU A 698 9.02 43.90 22.20
N ASP A 699 8.57 43.37 23.34
CA ASP A 699 9.10 42.12 23.92
C ASP A 699 8.91 40.93 22.97
N ALA A 700 7.76 40.87 22.28
CA ALA A 700 7.48 39.87 21.25
C ALA A 700 8.53 39.91 20.13
N VAL A 701 8.84 41.09 19.59
CA VAL A 701 9.85 41.28 18.55
C VAL A 701 11.25 40.90 19.03
N MET A 702 11.64 41.36 20.22
CA MET A 702 12.98 41.07 20.77
C MET A 702 13.19 39.57 20.94
N LYS A 703 12.17 38.86 21.44
CA LYS A 703 12.18 37.40 21.57
C LYS A 703 12.16 36.70 20.22
N ALA A 704 11.40 37.20 19.24
CA ALA A 704 11.37 36.63 17.89
C ALA A 704 12.71 36.76 17.17
N LEU A 705 13.45 37.85 17.40
CA LEU A 705 14.78 38.10 16.85
C LEU A 705 15.92 37.46 17.67
N GLY A 706 15.61 36.68 18.71
CA GLY A 706 16.62 36.03 19.55
C GLY A 706 17.54 36.99 20.31
N VAL A 707 17.07 38.21 20.61
CA VAL A 707 17.80 39.15 21.46
C VAL A 707 17.41 38.88 22.91
N GLN A 708 18.34 38.33 23.71
CA GLN A 708 18.16 38.22 25.15
C GLN A 708 18.30 39.61 25.79
N GLN A 709 17.45 39.94 26.76
CA GLN A 709 17.71 41.02 27.72
C GLN A 709 18.74 40.57 28.75
#